data_AF-A0A100VKG8-F1
#
_entry.id   AF-A0A100VKG8-F1
#
_cell.length_a   1.000
_cell.length_b   1.000
_cell.length_c   1.000
_cell.angle_alpha   90.00
_cell.angle_beta   90.00
_cell.angle_gamma   90.00
#
_symmetry.space_group_name_H-M   'P 1'
#
loop_
_entity.id
_entity.type
_entity.pdbx_description
1 polymer ?
#
loop_
_entity_poly.entity_id
_entity_poly.type
_entity_poly.pdbx_seq_one_letter_code
_entity_poly.pdbx_strand_id
1 'polypeptide(L)'
;MTTYQNQLIAQYTFEDAVQIGKDSSGNGHDSLAKGELPPVISELKGRSAVTFNGGSNGTSYLQLPSDLLRDVSDNTGITIATWVFLGKGSNVWERIFDFGKGEKGPYMFLTRQLLGTLYAGDNLVVHPSRGVATGEWLHIALSVAGSQGGTLSSAGPIVYVNGEKAADGSISQTSSGNYAKLREWFDSFTDPENYSQNYIGRSQYAADVDFAGSLSDFRIYGAALTMDEVIEVMCESLTDEAIVKLAADKYLSFPNRIITKDVSLPADLLGGKVSVEWSSSKPEVLSENGEVQAITSAQEVTLRALLNRGDRKLSQSFDVSVVPAHLPPYTVTIHGDQKVADISEVMYGLFYEDINNAADGGIYAELVQNRSFESFAFDTYSHDSGECGCSTGRNREPLFAWSGDTEKMLVQHTDGLNVHFNVEDPEVNAYYVTVQDGATIRNRGFSDSNQHCAMSIKQGESYDFTVWAKAESAGMITVQLQNGSDTSISDSVTLHVEGGNTWKKYALLLTGTETVLGQLALTFEGEISIDMVSLVPQNVWGADPAEEGISVTAHANYTGNPNYRLRKDLIQALADLHPKFLRFPGGCISEGSFIWDNVYDWKDSVGPVELRKENYNVWGYMMTMGLGYMEYFQLAEDLNAAPVPVMACGVLCQARSDYAHPAGGALRDYYIRNFTDLIDFALSTDFEHNEWAAVRSQMGHPEPFDLRYLGVGNENWGTEFFANFEVFKRSIDDYMKRNYPDHELHIISTVGAQADDDAYQEGWKFLSGNLTGSAQVAFADGTEVIEETVTWYENQDNYMDTIADEHYYRSNEYLLNNADRYNYYDRAYLEDGSIDWKETSKVFVGEYASTDKNTLAGAVAEAAIMTGFENNADVVRLAAYAPLFNKVLTDGTYRWTPDCIWFDDETVWYTPNYYVQQLFAKHVGDQVLETSFSTYSKGKPLNLIPRGGIEIATGHADIVVKRVTVTSNEDGSMMFDEDFRERTEPSESWRQIPGSEGYTLIAGKGLILSAQTSGLNGLYLLNDEWSNYKVSVEAKRISGEDGFYIGVGLMDITPENKDVIEYAISYGGNATGVKVYKQGIEGYTLGDYSSSSAAGNLRAANYQPLENGTNYTITVNYGGDTGKNLICSYTDGRNTSKILDYKLEAYNREVFHSVTKDAGHVYVKLVNADSVDKSTRISLQDLKVDASARLITLTGEDHLVHMPNVNQKNDEKVIPQEQEITLSDTSVVVNLAAHSVNVLVMEILN
;
A
#
# COMPACT_ATOMS: atom_id res chain seq x y z
N MET A 1 8.44 25.86 22.94
CA MET A 1 7.96 24.53 23.32
C MET A 1 7.04 24.70 24.50
N THR A 2 5.73 24.74 24.25
CA THR A 2 4.70 24.57 25.28
C THR A 2 4.71 23.11 25.68
N THR A 3 5.17 22.80 26.89
CA THR A 3 5.15 21.42 27.42
C THR A 3 3.69 20.96 27.53
N TYR A 4 3.35 19.79 26.97
CA TYR A 4 2.01 19.18 27.03
C TYR A 4 1.43 19.10 28.45
N GLN A 5 2.31 19.13 29.47
CA GLN A 5 1.97 19.26 30.89
C GLN A 5 1.05 20.45 31.21
N ASN A 6 1.13 21.55 30.44
CA ASN A 6 0.24 22.71 30.60
C ASN A 6 -1.16 22.49 29.98
N GLN A 7 -1.37 21.38 29.26
CA GLN A 7 -2.65 20.99 28.65
C GLN A 7 -3.37 19.90 29.46
N LEU A 8 -2.89 19.58 30.67
CA LEU A 8 -3.56 18.62 31.56
C LEU A 8 -4.90 19.20 32.02
N ILE A 9 -6.00 18.52 31.67
CA ILE A 9 -7.38 18.89 32.03
C ILE A 9 -7.72 18.36 33.42
N ALA A 10 -7.49 17.07 33.67
CA ALA A 10 -7.79 16.41 34.94
C ALA A 10 -6.84 15.24 35.21
N GLN A 11 -6.58 14.95 36.48
CA GLN A 11 -5.79 13.79 36.90
C GLN A 11 -6.39 13.15 38.16
N TYR A 12 -6.69 11.86 38.10
CA TYR A 12 -7.17 11.07 39.23
C TYR A 12 -6.10 10.04 39.61
N THR A 13 -5.34 10.32 40.67
CA THR A 13 -4.27 9.43 41.17
C THR A 13 -4.80 8.23 41.94
N PHE A 14 -6.03 8.34 42.47
CA PHE A 14 -6.70 7.33 43.30
C PHE A 14 -5.94 6.96 44.58
N GLU A 15 -5.33 7.94 45.25
CA GLU A 15 -4.65 7.74 46.54
C GLU A 15 -5.50 8.12 47.77
N ASP A 16 -6.59 8.87 47.59
CA ASP A 16 -7.45 9.35 48.67
C ASP A 16 -8.71 8.48 48.80
N ALA A 17 -8.67 7.50 49.72
CA ALA A 17 -9.79 6.59 49.98
C ALA A 17 -11.05 7.29 50.56
N VAL A 18 -10.96 8.56 50.97
CA VAL A 18 -12.11 9.35 51.45
C VAL A 18 -12.74 10.13 50.30
N GLN A 19 -11.92 10.70 49.41
CA GLN A 19 -12.35 11.42 48.21
C GLN A 19 -11.93 10.66 46.95
N ILE A 20 -12.61 9.54 46.68
CA ILE A 20 -12.24 8.60 45.60
C ILE A 20 -12.05 9.28 44.24
N GLY A 21 -12.87 10.29 43.92
CA GLY A 21 -12.85 11.00 42.65
C GLY A 21 -12.06 12.30 42.65
N LYS A 22 -11.19 12.55 43.63
CA LYS A 22 -10.47 13.83 43.74
C LYS A 22 -9.57 14.11 42.53
N ASP A 23 -9.71 15.28 41.93
CA ASP A 23 -8.83 15.78 40.89
C ASP A 23 -7.54 16.35 41.49
N SER A 24 -6.41 15.78 41.05
CA SER A 24 -5.05 16.11 41.50
C SER A 24 -4.32 17.04 40.55
N SER A 25 -4.92 17.39 39.39
CA SER A 25 -4.33 18.35 38.43
C SER A 25 -4.29 19.79 38.96
N GLY A 26 -5.15 20.11 39.93
CA GLY A 26 -5.34 21.46 40.44
C GLY A 26 -6.41 22.29 39.71
N ASN A 27 -7.08 21.71 38.71
CA ASN A 27 -8.13 22.39 37.92
C ASN A 27 -9.54 22.28 38.52
N GLY A 28 -9.73 21.43 39.51
CA GLY A 28 -10.98 21.34 40.28
C GLY A 28 -12.06 20.48 39.63
N HIS A 29 -11.66 19.52 38.79
CA HIS A 29 -12.56 18.60 38.10
C HIS A 29 -12.86 17.33 38.91
N ASP A 30 -13.20 17.47 40.20
CA ASP A 30 -13.51 16.34 41.07
C ASP A 30 -14.66 15.48 40.50
N SER A 31 -14.50 14.16 40.51
CA SER A 31 -15.53 13.19 40.13
C SER A 31 -16.28 12.62 41.34
N LEU A 32 -17.47 12.09 41.09
CA LEU A 32 -18.36 11.51 42.10
C LEU A 32 -18.43 9.99 41.95
N ALA A 33 -18.07 9.25 42.98
CA ALA A 33 -18.29 7.81 43.03
C ALA A 33 -19.80 7.49 43.19
N LYS A 34 -20.35 6.69 42.27
CA LYS A 34 -21.78 6.37 42.19
C LYS A 34 -22.00 4.88 41.88
N GLY A 35 -23.27 4.48 42.01
CA GLY A 35 -23.76 3.13 41.76
C GLY A 35 -24.26 2.43 43.02
N GLU A 36 -24.85 1.24 42.85
CA GLU A 36 -25.33 0.40 43.95
C GLU A 36 -24.18 -0.11 44.83
N LEU A 37 -23.02 -0.38 44.20
CA LEU A 37 -21.77 -0.77 44.82
C LEU A 37 -20.66 0.18 44.33
N PRO A 38 -20.59 1.41 44.89
CA PRO A 38 -19.63 2.42 44.46
C PRO A 38 -18.19 1.88 44.46
N PRO A 39 -17.34 2.36 43.54
CA PRO A 39 -15.97 1.90 43.45
C PRO A 39 -15.17 2.23 44.71
N VAL A 40 -14.13 1.44 45.01
CA VAL A 40 -13.31 1.58 46.21
C VAL A 40 -11.82 1.65 45.88
N ILE A 41 -11.07 2.45 46.63
CA ILE A 41 -9.61 2.52 46.47
C ILE A 41 -8.94 1.44 47.32
N SER A 42 -8.03 0.71 46.71
CA SER A 42 -7.22 -0.32 47.35
C SER A 42 -5.87 -0.47 46.66
N GLU A 43 -4.88 -1.05 47.35
CA GLU A 43 -3.63 -1.42 46.72
C GLU A 43 -3.80 -2.75 45.97
N LEU A 44 -3.51 -2.74 44.67
CA LEU A 44 -3.55 -3.91 43.81
C LEU A 44 -2.22 -4.06 43.08
N LYS A 45 -1.52 -5.18 43.33
CA LYS A 45 -0.25 -5.53 42.68
C LYS A 45 0.78 -4.38 42.73
N GLY A 46 0.87 -3.69 43.87
CA GLY A 46 1.83 -2.61 44.10
C GLY A 46 1.43 -1.23 43.56
N ARG A 47 0.19 -1.05 43.07
CA ARG A 47 -0.36 0.27 42.70
C ARG A 47 -1.59 0.60 43.54
N SER A 48 -1.73 1.86 43.97
CA SER A 48 -2.98 2.37 44.50
C SER A 48 -3.95 2.58 43.35
N ALA A 49 -5.15 2.00 43.44
CA ALA A 49 -6.09 1.94 42.34
C ALA A 49 -7.53 2.00 42.81
N VAL A 50 -8.39 2.61 42.00
CA VAL A 50 -9.84 2.51 42.15
C VAL A 50 -10.31 1.20 41.51
N THR A 51 -11.09 0.40 42.25
CA THR A 51 -11.62 -0.89 41.81
C THR A 51 -13.12 -0.79 41.59
N PHE A 52 -13.56 -1.17 40.40
CA PHE A 52 -14.95 -1.21 39.97
C PHE A 52 -15.49 -2.64 40.09
N ASN A 53 -16.68 -2.80 40.64
CA ASN A 53 -17.27 -4.12 40.91
C ASN A 53 -17.82 -4.82 39.65
N GLY A 54 -17.94 -4.10 38.54
CA GLY A 54 -18.71 -4.53 37.37
C GLY A 54 -20.19 -4.81 37.71
N GLY A 55 -20.89 -5.49 36.80
CA GLY A 55 -22.30 -5.85 36.97
C GLY A 55 -23.24 -5.06 36.06
N SER A 56 -24.54 -5.09 36.31
CA SER A 56 -25.52 -4.39 35.47
C SER A 56 -25.25 -2.88 35.40
N ASN A 57 -25.67 -2.22 34.32
CA ASN A 57 -25.47 -0.78 34.11
C ASN A 57 -25.84 0.06 35.36
N GLY A 58 -24.89 0.83 35.88
CA GLY A 58 -25.07 1.64 37.08
C GLY A 58 -24.79 0.96 38.42
N THR A 59 -24.12 -0.19 38.42
CA THR A 59 -23.62 -0.86 39.61
C THR A 59 -22.43 -0.14 40.25
N SER A 60 -21.43 0.30 39.47
CA SER A 60 -20.17 0.83 40.01
C SER A 60 -19.44 1.73 38.99
N TYR A 61 -19.40 3.05 39.24
CA TYR A 61 -18.78 4.00 38.29
C TYR A 61 -18.40 5.34 38.94
N LEU A 62 -17.58 6.13 38.24
CA LEU A 62 -17.33 7.54 38.58
C LEU A 62 -18.04 8.45 37.58
N GLN A 63 -18.65 9.53 38.05
CA GLN A 63 -19.25 10.58 37.22
C GLN A 63 -18.39 11.85 37.29
N LEU A 64 -17.94 12.32 36.13
CA LEU A 64 -17.09 13.51 35.99
C LEU A 64 -17.94 14.77 35.72
N PRO A 65 -17.37 15.98 35.89
CA PRO A 65 -18.05 17.24 35.56
C PRO A 65 -18.49 17.32 34.08
N SER A 66 -19.55 18.08 33.81
CA SER A 66 -20.12 18.26 32.47
C SER A 66 -19.33 19.23 31.58
N ASP A 67 -18.48 20.07 32.15
CA ASP A 67 -17.67 21.07 31.42
C ASP A 67 -16.22 20.65 31.21
N LEU A 68 -15.91 19.36 31.46
CA LEU A 68 -14.57 18.78 31.45
C LEU A 68 -13.82 18.99 30.13
N LEU A 69 -14.50 18.91 28.99
CA LEU A 69 -13.88 18.89 27.64
C LEU A 69 -14.06 20.20 26.86
N ARG A 70 -14.44 21.30 27.53
CA ARG A 70 -14.79 22.57 26.86
C ARG A 70 -13.69 23.20 26.00
N ASP A 71 -12.43 22.89 26.32
CA ASP A 71 -11.24 23.48 25.68
C ASP A 71 -10.61 22.54 24.63
N VAL A 72 -11.26 21.40 24.33
CA VAL A 72 -10.85 20.45 23.28
C VAL A 72 -11.36 20.93 21.92
N SER A 73 -10.51 20.86 20.88
CA SER A 73 -10.85 21.24 19.52
C SER A 73 -10.01 20.50 18.48
N ASP A 74 -10.37 20.64 17.21
CA ASP A 74 -9.62 20.13 16.06
C ASP A 74 -8.17 20.66 15.97
N ASN A 75 -7.86 21.79 16.62
CA ASN A 75 -6.49 22.33 16.65
C ASN A 75 -5.65 21.79 17.81
N THR A 76 -6.29 21.25 18.84
CA THR A 76 -5.59 20.78 20.06
C THR A 76 -5.50 19.26 20.09
N GLY A 77 -6.57 18.57 19.69
CA GLY A 77 -6.75 17.14 19.94
C GLY A 77 -7.07 16.84 21.41
N ILE A 78 -7.10 15.55 21.76
CA ILE A 78 -7.37 15.05 23.13
C ILE A 78 -6.61 13.75 23.39
N THR A 79 -6.14 13.55 24.63
CA THR A 79 -5.58 12.27 25.08
C THR A 79 -6.15 11.85 26.42
N ILE A 80 -6.55 10.59 26.55
CA ILE A 80 -6.92 9.97 27.82
C ILE A 80 -5.95 8.84 28.10
N ALA A 81 -5.23 8.91 29.21
CA ALA A 81 -4.21 7.93 29.59
C ALA A 81 -4.48 7.38 31.00
N THR A 82 -4.31 6.07 31.21
CA THR A 82 -4.50 5.44 32.53
C THR A 82 -3.75 4.12 32.63
N TRP A 83 -3.37 3.72 33.84
CA TRP A 83 -3.10 2.32 34.12
C TRP A 83 -4.42 1.57 34.29
N VAL A 84 -4.55 0.41 33.66
CA VAL A 84 -5.70 -0.49 33.75
C VAL A 84 -5.26 -1.87 34.20
N PHE A 85 -6.03 -2.46 35.12
CA PHE A 85 -5.95 -3.86 35.49
C PHE A 85 -7.29 -4.51 35.15
N LEU A 86 -7.28 -5.37 34.13
CA LEU A 86 -8.50 -6.03 33.66
C LEU A 86 -8.86 -7.20 34.58
N GLY A 87 -10.02 -7.07 35.25
CA GLY A 87 -10.63 -8.17 36.01
C GLY A 87 -11.34 -9.18 35.10
N LYS A 88 -11.94 -10.20 35.73
CA LYS A 88 -12.79 -11.17 35.01
C LYS A 88 -14.02 -10.47 34.45
N GLY A 89 -13.97 -10.16 33.16
CA GLY A 89 -15.06 -9.52 32.44
C GLY A 89 -16.28 -10.43 32.27
N SER A 90 -17.40 -9.78 32.00
CA SER A 90 -18.70 -10.38 31.71
C SER A 90 -19.18 -10.07 30.28
N ASN A 91 -18.67 -9.00 29.66
CA ASN A 91 -18.90 -8.65 28.25
C ASN A 91 -17.73 -7.81 27.69
N VAL A 92 -17.48 -7.88 26.38
CA VAL A 92 -16.52 -7.04 25.64
C VAL A 92 -16.89 -5.55 25.60
N TRP A 93 -18.17 -5.22 25.78
CA TRP A 93 -18.70 -3.83 25.78
C TRP A 93 -18.55 -3.07 27.10
N GLU A 94 -17.87 -3.66 28.09
CA GLU A 94 -17.48 -2.93 29.30
C GLU A 94 -16.62 -1.71 28.94
N ARG A 95 -17.04 -0.51 29.38
CA ARG A 95 -16.34 0.75 29.08
C ARG A 95 -15.36 1.10 30.19
N ILE A 96 -14.08 1.27 29.83
CA ILE A 96 -13.09 1.87 30.74
C ILE A 96 -13.49 3.32 31.03
N PHE A 97 -13.85 4.07 29.99
CA PHE A 97 -14.52 5.36 30.09
C PHE A 97 -15.51 5.54 28.92
N ASP A 98 -16.50 6.41 29.11
CA ASP A 98 -17.51 6.79 28.12
C ASP A 98 -17.95 8.24 28.38
N PHE A 99 -17.59 9.15 27.48
CA PHE A 99 -17.82 10.59 27.59
C PHE A 99 -18.77 11.07 26.48
N GLY A 100 -19.90 11.68 26.82
CA GLY A 100 -20.82 12.18 25.80
C GLY A 100 -22.16 12.69 26.34
N LYS A 101 -23.19 12.60 25.49
CA LYS A 101 -24.56 13.10 25.78
C LYS A 101 -25.54 12.01 26.21
N GLY A 102 -25.27 10.76 25.86
CA GLY A 102 -26.14 9.59 25.99
C GLY A 102 -26.05 8.65 24.77
N GLU A 103 -26.92 7.63 24.72
CA GLU A 103 -26.90 6.54 23.72
C GLU A 103 -26.94 6.98 22.24
N LYS A 104 -27.43 8.19 21.97
CA LYS A 104 -27.53 8.75 20.60
C LYS A 104 -26.37 9.66 20.23
N GLY A 105 -25.41 9.86 21.12
CA GLY A 105 -24.26 10.72 20.89
C GLY A 105 -24.54 12.23 20.89
N PRO A 106 -23.50 13.03 20.61
CA PRO A 106 -22.13 12.57 20.32
C PRO A 106 -21.45 11.96 21.56
N TYR A 107 -20.43 11.13 21.35
CA TYR A 107 -19.64 10.51 22.42
C TYR A 107 -18.24 10.08 21.99
N MET A 108 -17.41 9.74 22.98
CA MET A 108 -16.19 8.95 22.81
C MET A 108 -16.04 7.94 23.94
N PHE A 109 -15.58 6.73 23.63
CA PHE A 109 -15.34 5.71 24.65
C PHE A 109 -14.11 4.84 24.32
N LEU A 110 -13.67 4.10 25.33
CA LEU A 110 -12.71 3.00 25.18
C LEU A 110 -13.23 1.76 25.91
N THR A 111 -13.31 0.62 25.21
CA THR A 111 -13.77 -0.64 25.81
C THR A 111 -12.64 -1.38 26.52
N ARG A 112 -12.99 -2.45 27.26
CA ARG A 112 -12.01 -3.36 27.86
C ARG A 112 -11.08 -4.06 26.85
N GLN A 113 -11.48 -4.15 25.58
CA GLN A 113 -10.65 -4.65 24.48
C GLN A 113 -9.95 -3.52 23.72
N LEU A 114 -9.97 -2.30 24.27
CA LEU A 114 -9.34 -1.11 23.69
C LEU A 114 -9.90 -0.73 22.32
N LEU A 115 -11.16 -1.08 22.04
CA LEU A 115 -11.90 -0.45 20.95
C LEU A 115 -12.18 1.00 21.34
N GLY A 116 -11.43 1.91 20.71
CA GLY A 116 -11.67 3.34 20.77
C GLY A 116 -12.72 3.72 19.75
N THR A 117 -13.70 4.52 20.14
CA THR A 117 -14.75 4.98 19.22
C THR A 117 -15.06 6.44 19.46
N LEU A 118 -15.13 7.20 18.37
CA LEU A 118 -15.58 8.58 18.30
C LEU A 118 -16.88 8.59 17.49
N TYR A 119 -17.95 9.17 18.02
CA TYR A 119 -19.24 9.14 17.37
C TYR A 119 -19.90 10.52 17.33
N ALA A 120 -20.30 10.93 16.14
CA ALA A 120 -21.14 12.11 15.89
C ALA A 120 -22.02 11.83 14.65
N GLY A 121 -23.02 10.97 14.81
CA GLY A 121 -23.88 10.50 13.70
C GLY A 121 -23.37 9.20 13.06
N ASP A 122 -22.04 9.03 12.96
CA ASP A 122 -21.37 7.81 12.51
C ASP A 122 -20.08 7.53 13.31
N ASN A 123 -19.55 6.31 13.25
CA ASN A 123 -18.40 5.85 14.03
C ASN A 123 -17.06 6.09 13.32
N LEU A 124 -16.10 6.66 14.04
CA LEU A 124 -14.67 6.52 13.77
C LEU A 124 -14.07 5.62 14.84
N VAL A 125 -13.38 4.55 14.42
CA VAL A 125 -12.89 3.52 15.34
C VAL A 125 -11.39 3.34 15.22
N VAL A 126 -10.77 2.99 16.35
CA VAL A 126 -9.41 2.46 16.42
C VAL A 126 -9.45 1.22 17.28
N HIS A 127 -8.89 0.12 16.79
CA HIS A 127 -8.97 -1.16 17.49
C HIS A 127 -7.69 -1.96 17.29
N PRO A 128 -7.00 -2.37 18.36
CA PRO A 128 -5.84 -3.25 18.23
C PRO A 128 -6.28 -4.64 17.76
N SER A 129 -5.54 -5.21 16.81
CA SER A 129 -5.76 -6.56 16.29
C SER A 129 -5.46 -7.66 17.31
N ARG A 130 -4.69 -7.33 18.36
CA ARG A 130 -4.30 -8.24 19.44
C ARG A 130 -5.13 -7.98 20.70
N GLY A 131 -5.69 -9.05 21.26
CA GLY A 131 -6.38 -9.01 22.55
C GLY A 131 -5.44 -8.61 23.69
N VAL A 132 -6.02 -8.08 24.76
CA VAL A 132 -5.26 -7.50 25.87
C VAL A 132 -5.14 -8.49 27.03
N ALA A 133 -3.93 -8.63 27.57
CA ALA A 133 -3.68 -9.54 28.69
C ALA A 133 -4.53 -9.16 29.92
N THR A 134 -5.12 -10.18 30.55
CA THR A 134 -5.89 -10.00 31.81
C THR A 134 -5.04 -10.37 33.01
N GLY A 135 -5.31 -9.76 34.16
CA GLY A 135 -4.58 -10.06 35.40
C GLY A 135 -3.22 -9.36 35.57
N GLU A 136 -2.91 -8.40 34.69
CA GLU A 136 -1.68 -7.59 34.72
C GLU A 136 -2.01 -6.09 34.61
N TRP A 137 -1.06 -5.24 34.98
CA TRP A 137 -1.18 -3.78 34.83
C TRP A 137 -0.69 -3.36 33.45
N LEU A 138 -1.51 -2.59 32.74
CA LEU A 138 -1.19 -2.04 31.43
C LEU A 138 -1.38 -0.54 31.46
N HIS A 139 -0.45 0.21 30.89
CA HIS A 139 -0.69 1.63 30.62
C HIS A 139 -1.37 1.73 29.26
N ILE A 140 -2.50 2.41 29.19
CA ILE A 140 -3.22 2.62 27.94
C ILE A 140 -3.39 4.11 27.70
N ALA A 141 -3.35 4.54 26.44
CA ALA A 141 -3.76 5.87 26.06
C ALA A 141 -4.57 5.85 24.76
N LEU A 142 -5.72 6.54 24.74
CA LEU A 142 -6.41 6.92 23.51
C LEU A 142 -6.04 8.37 23.23
N SER A 143 -5.25 8.62 22.18
CA SER A 143 -4.85 9.95 21.71
C SER A 143 -5.54 10.24 20.39
N VAL A 144 -6.19 11.39 20.24
CA VAL A 144 -6.90 11.77 19.01
C VAL A 144 -6.31 13.06 18.49
N ALA A 145 -5.53 12.96 17.40
CA ALA A 145 -5.01 14.10 16.68
C ALA A 145 -6.14 14.76 15.87
N GLY A 146 -6.28 16.09 16.00
CA GLY A 146 -7.16 16.86 15.14
C GLY A 146 -6.50 17.18 13.80
N SER A 147 -7.33 17.53 12.81
CA SER A 147 -6.91 17.83 11.44
C SER A 147 -6.23 19.18 11.28
N GLN A 148 -6.24 20.02 12.32
CA GLN A 148 -5.72 21.39 12.31
C GLN A 148 -6.30 22.22 11.15
N GLY A 149 -7.63 22.23 11.04
CA GLY A 149 -8.34 22.90 9.95
C GLY A 149 -8.13 22.23 8.59
N GLY A 150 -7.85 20.92 8.57
CA GLY A 150 -7.60 20.14 7.38
C GLY A 150 -6.15 20.15 6.86
N THR A 151 -5.23 20.83 7.55
CA THR A 151 -3.83 20.97 7.10
C THR A 151 -2.93 19.78 7.43
N LEU A 152 -3.33 18.92 8.38
CA LEU A 152 -2.52 17.77 8.79
C LEU A 152 -2.89 16.52 7.96
N SER A 153 -2.00 16.07 7.07
CA SER A 153 -2.30 14.98 6.13
C SER A 153 -2.71 13.63 6.75
N SER A 154 -2.45 13.43 8.05
CA SER A 154 -2.89 12.28 8.82
C SER A 154 -3.32 12.71 10.22
N ALA A 155 -4.60 12.54 10.56
CA ALA A 155 -5.19 12.93 11.84
C ALA A 155 -6.18 11.86 12.32
N GLY A 156 -6.47 11.72 13.62
CA GLY A 156 -7.42 10.73 14.10
C GLY A 156 -6.95 10.00 15.36
N PRO A 157 -7.71 8.97 15.79
CA PRO A 157 -7.46 8.26 17.02
C PRO A 157 -6.30 7.25 16.91
N ILE A 158 -5.44 7.21 17.90
CA ILE A 158 -4.36 6.25 18.08
C ILE A 158 -4.50 5.65 19.48
N VAL A 159 -4.42 4.32 19.58
CA VAL A 159 -4.35 3.62 20.87
C VAL A 159 -2.91 3.26 21.13
N TYR A 160 -2.40 3.69 22.28
CA TYR A 160 -1.12 3.28 22.82
C TYR A 160 -1.30 2.26 23.94
N VAL A 161 -0.48 1.23 23.97
CA VAL A 161 -0.36 0.27 25.08
C VAL A 161 1.10 0.22 25.52
N ASN A 162 1.33 0.45 26.82
CA ASN A 162 2.65 0.54 27.44
C ASN A 162 3.60 1.53 26.73
N GLY A 163 3.04 2.63 26.21
CA GLY A 163 3.78 3.69 25.53
C GLY A 163 3.99 3.44 24.03
N GLU A 164 3.67 2.26 23.51
CA GLU A 164 3.80 1.94 22.09
C GLU A 164 2.48 2.05 21.37
N LYS A 165 2.53 2.40 20.09
CA LYS A 165 1.36 2.42 19.22
C LYS A 165 0.84 0.99 19.05
N ALA A 166 -0.34 0.71 19.59
CA ALA A 166 -0.99 -0.60 19.55
C ALA A 166 -2.06 -0.69 18.45
N ALA A 167 -2.62 0.46 18.05
CA ALA A 167 -3.49 0.59 16.90
C ALA A 167 -3.42 2.03 16.38
N ASP A 168 -3.37 2.16 15.06
CA ASP A 168 -3.34 3.45 14.36
C ASP A 168 -4.66 3.62 13.59
N GLY A 169 -5.56 4.43 14.14
CA GLY A 169 -6.78 4.87 13.46
C GLY A 169 -6.58 6.23 12.80
N SER A 170 -5.34 6.65 12.51
CA SER A 170 -5.09 7.88 11.79
C SER A 170 -5.66 7.82 10.38
N ILE A 171 -6.22 8.94 9.98
CA ILE A 171 -7.09 9.12 8.85
C ILE A 171 -6.32 10.00 7.89
N SER A 172 -5.88 9.43 6.77
CA SER A 172 -5.34 10.21 5.67
C SER A 172 -6.37 11.23 5.21
N GLN A 173 -5.93 12.42 4.84
CA GLN A 173 -6.78 13.43 4.19
C GLN A 173 -7.52 12.88 2.94
N THR A 174 -6.99 11.81 2.34
CA THR A 174 -7.49 11.15 1.13
C THR A 174 -8.55 10.08 1.40
N SER A 175 -8.70 9.65 2.66
CA SER A 175 -9.72 8.66 3.03
C SER A 175 -11.11 9.32 2.94
N SER A 176 -11.95 8.81 2.05
CA SER A 176 -13.26 9.40 1.77
C SER A 176 -14.13 9.42 3.02
N GLY A 177 -14.64 10.60 3.38
CA GLY A 177 -15.61 10.80 4.46
C GLY A 177 -15.01 10.84 5.88
N ASN A 178 -14.05 9.97 6.22
CA ASN A 178 -13.55 9.86 7.60
C ASN A 178 -12.83 11.13 8.11
N TYR A 179 -12.11 11.83 7.23
CA TYR A 179 -11.40 13.06 7.59
C TYR A 179 -12.36 14.24 7.84
N ALA A 180 -13.51 14.27 7.13
CA ALA A 180 -14.60 15.21 7.40
C ALA A 180 -15.36 14.85 8.68
N LYS A 181 -15.69 13.56 8.87
CA LYS A 181 -16.32 13.05 10.09
C LYS A 181 -15.49 13.37 11.34
N LEU A 182 -14.16 13.31 11.25
CA LEU A 182 -13.27 13.65 12.35
C LEU A 182 -13.44 15.12 12.76
N ARG A 183 -13.51 16.03 11.77
CA ARG A 183 -13.78 17.45 12.02
C ARG A 183 -15.17 17.67 12.60
N GLU A 184 -16.19 17.02 12.06
CA GLU A 184 -17.57 17.11 12.57
C GLU A 184 -17.67 16.62 14.02
N TRP A 185 -16.93 15.55 14.37
CA TRP A 185 -16.83 15.08 15.73
C TRP A 185 -16.14 16.10 16.64
N PHE A 186 -15.03 16.72 16.20
CA PHE A 186 -14.38 17.80 16.96
C PHE A 186 -15.27 19.05 17.10
N ASP A 187 -16.06 19.39 16.07
CA ASP A 187 -17.01 20.49 16.11
C ASP A 187 -18.10 20.26 17.17
N SER A 188 -18.39 19.01 17.51
CA SER A 188 -19.38 18.68 18.54
C SER A 188 -19.00 19.16 19.96
N PHE A 189 -17.71 19.44 20.24
CA PHE A 189 -17.25 20.01 21.50
C PHE A 189 -17.66 21.49 21.68
N THR A 190 -18.07 22.17 20.60
CA THR A 190 -18.49 23.58 20.66
C THR A 190 -19.79 23.78 21.45
N ASP A 191 -20.63 22.75 21.57
CA ASP A 191 -21.82 22.73 22.44
C ASP A 191 -21.51 21.98 23.74
N PRO A 192 -21.38 22.66 24.90
CA PRO A 192 -21.02 22.02 26.16
C PRO A 192 -22.07 21.01 26.66
N GLU A 193 -23.30 21.01 26.14
CA GLU A 193 -24.32 20.02 26.50
C GLU A 193 -24.02 18.63 25.89
N ASN A 194 -23.20 18.56 24.84
CA ASN A 194 -22.86 17.33 24.13
C ASN A 194 -21.97 16.37 24.93
N TYR A 195 -21.25 16.86 25.93
CA TYR A 195 -20.41 16.05 26.81
C TYR A 195 -20.82 16.26 28.28
N SER A 196 -22.13 16.32 28.53
CA SER A 196 -22.70 16.53 29.85
C SER A 196 -22.75 15.26 30.72
N GLN A 197 -22.53 14.09 30.11
CA GLN A 197 -22.53 12.77 30.77
C GLN A 197 -21.19 12.07 30.57
N ASN A 198 -20.26 12.32 31.49
CA ASN A 198 -18.90 11.76 31.44
C ASN A 198 -18.71 10.72 32.54
N TYR A 199 -18.40 9.48 32.15
CA TYR A 199 -18.27 8.35 33.06
C TYR A 199 -16.93 7.63 32.94
N ILE A 200 -16.41 7.16 34.08
CA ILE A 200 -15.38 6.11 34.15
C ILE A 200 -16.04 4.84 34.69
N GLY A 201 -15.89 3.74 33.98
CA GLY A 201 -16.40 2.42 34.36
C GLY A 201 -17.87 2.14 34.04
N ARG A 202 -18.56 3.02 33.31
CA ARG A 202 -19.97 2.87 32.92
C ARG A 202 -20.18 3.22 31.45
N SER A 203 -21.04 2.45 30.79
CA SER A 203 -21.53 2.74 29.44
C SER A 203 -22.73 3.68 29.47
N GLN A 204 -22.81 4.57 28.48
CA GLN A 204 -24.02 5.33 28.20
C GLN A 204 -25.17 4.44 27.71
N TYR A 205 -24.88 3.25 27.16
CA TYR A 205 -25.87 2.25 26.75
C TYR A 205 -26.35 1.41 27.92
N ALA A 206 -27.65 1.46 28.20
CA ALA A 206 -28.24 0.76 29.35
C ALA A 206 -28.16 -0.77 29.26
N ALA A 207 -28.00 -1.32 28.05
CA ALA A 207 -27.81 -2.76 27.82
C ALA A 207 -26.40 -3.25 28.18
N ASP A 208 -25.41 -2.35 28.19
CA ASP A 208 -24.04 -2.69 28.53
C ASP A 208 -23.85 -2.76 30.04
N VAL A 209 -22.99 -3.67 30.46
CA VAL A 209 -22.59 -3.86 31.86
C VAL A 209 -21.48 -2.89 32.26
N ASP A 210 -21.42 -2.54 33.54
CA ASP A 210 -20.35 -1.70 34.10
C ASP A 210 -19.01 -2.47 34.11
N PHE A 211 -17.92 -1.72 34.04
CA PHE A 211 -16.56 -2.26 33.95
C PHE A 211 -16.16 -3.05 35.20
N ALA A 212 -15.61 -4.25 34.99
CA ALA A 212 -15.01 -5.07 36.05
C ALA A 212 -13.48 -5.01 35.96
N GLY A 213 -12.87 -4.17 36.79
CA GLY A 213 -11.41 -3.99 36.82
C GLY A 213 -10.98 -2.87 37.76
N SER A 214 -9.70 -2.50 37.68
CA SER A 214 -9.13 -1.41 38.48
C SER A 214 -8.37 -0.43 37.61
N LEU A 215 -8.40 0.85 37.97
CA LEU A 215 -7.69 1.93 37.28
C LEU A 215 -6.75 2.67 38.24
N SER A 216 -5.62 3.13 37.74
CA SER A 216 -4.64 3.94 38.47
C SER A 216 -4.14 5.08 37.58
N ASP A 217 -3.91 6.27 38.16
CA ASP A 217 -3.41 7.46 37.45
C ASP A 217 -4.15 7.78 36.13
N PHE A 218 -5.46 8.05 36.23
CA PHE A 218 -6.30 8.40 35.07
C PHE A 218 -6.15 9.88 34.73
N ARG A 219 -5.69 10.20 33.51
CA ARG A 219 -5.35 11.55 33.06
C ARG A 219 -6.08 11.91 31.78
N ILE A 220 -6.44 13.19 31.67
CA ILE A 220 -7.09 13.76 30.48
C ILE A 220 -6.28 14.98 30.06
N TYR A 221 -5.87 15.04 28.81
CA TYR A 221 -5.13 16.13 28.20
C TYR A 221 -5.94 16.76 27.06
N GLY A 222 -5.96 18.09 27.00
CA GLY A 222 -6.43 18.87 25.85
C GLY A 222 -5.37 18.94 24.75
N ALA A 223 -4.73 17.81 24.46
CA ALA A 223 -3.69 17.68 23.45
C ALA A 223 -3.67 16.25 22.92
N ALA A 224 -3.41 16.08 21.62
CA ALA A 224 -3.00 14.80 21.07
C ALA A 224 -1.53 14.53 21.41
N LEU A 225 -1.29 13.66 22.40
CA LEU A 225 0.06 13.31 22.80
C LEU A 225 0.69 12.40 21.76
N THR A 226 1.93 12.70 21.43
CA THR A 226 2.81 11.83 20.65
C THR A 226 3.19 10.58 21.45
N MET A 227 3.72 9.57 20.77
CA MET A 227 4.24 8.36 21.42
C MET A 227 5.21 8.72 22.55
N ASP A 228 6.21 9.57 22.27
CA ASP A 228 7.21 10.02 23.24
C ASP A 228 6.59 10.67 24.47
N GLU A 229 5.61 11.55 24.28
CA GLU A 229 4.89 12.20 25.38
C GLU A 229 4.05 11.20 26.19
N VAL A 230 3.41 10.22 25.55
CA VAL A 230 2.71 9.13 26.24
C VAL A 230 3.69 8.28 27.05
N ILE A 231 4.89 8.01 26.53
CA ILE A 231 5.96 7.33 27.26
C ILE A 231 6.41 8.18 28.46
N GLU A 232 6.50 9.50 28.32
CA GLU A 232 6.80 10.40 29.43
C GLU A 232 5.75 10.29 30.53
N VAL A 233 4.46 10.38 30.17
CA VAL A 233 3.32 10.24 31.09
C VAL A 233 3.35 8.88 31.79
N MET A 234 3.60 7.80 31.05
CA MET A 234 3.72 6.46 31.62
C MET A 234 4.89 6.38 32.61
N CYS A 235 6.05 6.94 32.25
CA CYS A 235 7.25 6.91 33.08
C CYS A 235 7.11 7.72 34.38
N GLU A 236 6.25 8.73 34.44
CA GLU A 236 5.99 9.49 35.68
C GLU A 236 5.37 8.61 36.78
N SER A 237 4.67 7.53 36.41
CA SER A 237 3.96 6.63 37.33
C SER A 237 4.57 5.23 37.39
N LEU A 238 5.76 5.03 36.82
CA LEU A 238 6.55 3.81 36.94
C LEU A 238 7.60 3.93 38.06
N THR A 239 7.97 2.79 38.64
CA THR A 239 9.15 2.71 39.51
C THR A 239 10.42 2.85 38.66
N ASP A 240 11.53 3.30 39.26
CA ASP A 240 12.84 3.36 38.58
C ASP A 240 13.23 2.01 37.95
N GLU A 241 12.85 0.89 38.59
CA GLU A 241 13.10 -0.46 38.11
C GLU A 241 12.36 -0.77 36.80
N ALA A 242 11.08 -0.41 36.72
CA ALA A 242 10.27 -0.64 35.54
C ALA A 242 10.70 0.27 34.36
N ILE A 243 11.17 1.49 34.64
CA ILE A 243 11.64 2.42 33.61
C ILE A 243 12.97 1.94 33.03
N VAL A 244 13.87 1.42 33.87
CA VAL A 244 15.11 0.82 33.41
C VAL A 244 14.85 -0.42 32.54
N LYS A 245 13.86 -1.25 32.92
CA LYS A 245 13.43 -2.38 32.10
C LYS A 245 12.85 -1.94 30.75
N LEU A 246 11.95 -0.96 30.73
CA LEU A 246 11.42 -0.39 29.50
C LEU A 246 12.52 0.15 28.59
N ALA A 247 13.48 0.89 29.16
CA ALA A 247 14.61 1.43 28.39
C ALA A 247 15.46 0.33 27.73
N ALA A 248 15.73 -0.77 28.44
CA ALA A 248 16.46 -1.91 27.90
C ALA A 248 15.66 -2.61 26.78
N ASP A 249 14.42 -2.98 27.08
CA ASP A 249 13.61 -3.81 26.19
C ASP A 249 13.25 -3.06 24.89
N LYS A 250 13.09 -1.73 24.93
CA LYS A 250 12.50 -0.94 23.83
C LYS A 250 13.36 0.16 23.23
N TYR A 251 14.29 0.74 23.99
CA TYR A 251 15.08 1.91 23.53
C TYR A 251 16.56 1.61 23.32
N LEU A 252 17.00 0.44 23.78
CA LEU A 252 18.37 0.00 23.60
C LEU A 252 18.44 -1.14 22.58
N SER A 253 18.47 -0.76 21.31
CA SER A 253 18.80 -1.67 20.21
C SER A 253 20.24 -1.47 19.77
N PHE A 254 20.85 -2.55 19.28
CA PHE A 254 22.18 -2.51 18.66
C PHE A 254 22.11 -3.27 17.33
N PRO A 255 21.52 -2.66 16.28
CA PRO A 255 21.16 -3.36 15.04
C PRO A 255 22.39 -3.86 14.28
N ASN A 256 23.50 -3.11 14.34
CA ASN A 256 24.73 -3.47 13.63
C ASN A 256 25.52 -4.53 14.41
N ARG A 257 25.30 -5.80 14.05
CA ARG A 257 26.02 -6.94 14.64
C ARG A 257 27.44 -7.10 14.10
N ILE A 258 27.81 -6.35 13.07
CA ILE A 258 29.15 -6.34 12.48
C ILE A 258 29.72 -4.94 12.56
N ILE A 259 30.92 -4.82 13.12
CA ILE A 259 31.59 -3.55 13.39
C ILE A 259 32.92 -3.54 12.65
N THR A 260 33.09 -2.58 11.74
CA THR A 260 34.33 -2.36 10.97
C THR A 260 34.99 -1.01 11.28
N LYS A 261 34.22 -0.08 11.87
CA LYS A 261 34.61 1.28 12.25
C LYS A 261 34.02 1.65 13.61
N ASP A 262 34.46 2.76 14.18
CA ASP A 262 33.95 3.26 15.45
C ASP A 262 32.42 3.38 15.44
N VAL A 263 31.80 3.03 16.56
CA VAL A 263 30.35 3.05 16.75
C VAL A 263 29.97 4.05 17.83
N SER A 264 28.88 4.78 17.61
CA SER A 264 28.30 5.63 18.65
C SER A 264 27.52 4.77 19.65
N LEU A 265 27.86 4.88 20.93
CA LEU A 265 27.16 4.21 22.02
C LEU A 265 26.37 5.26 22.83
N PRO A 266 25.04 5.14 22.99
CA PRO A 266 24.26 6.12 23.72
C PRO A 266 24.68 6.16 25.19
N ALA A 267 24.89 7.36 25.73
CA ALA A 267 25.21 7.58 27.15
C ALA A 267 23.95 7.68 28.02
N ASP A 268 22.79 7.89 27.41
CA ASP A 268 21.48 7.93 28.06
C ASP A 268 20.36 7.53 27.08
N LEU A 269 19.21 7.17 27.65
CA LEU A 269 17.99 6.78 26.95
C LEU A 269 16.79 7.50 27.58
N LEU A 270 15.67 7.52 26.85
CA LEU A 270 14.41 8.14 27.29
C LEU A 270 14.59 9.62 27.69
N GLY A 271 15.35 10.38 26.89
CA GLY A 271 15.62 11.80 27.12
C GLY A 271 16.37 12.07 28.43
N GLY A 272 17.43 11.32 28.73
CA GLY A 272 18.23 11.46 29.94
C GLY A 272 17.68 10.78 31.20
N LYS A 273 16.51 10.13 31.13
CA LYS A 273 15.87 9.46 32.30
C LYS A 273 16.61 8.20 32.74
N VAL A 274 17.32 7.55 31.83
CA VAL A 274 18.12 6.35 32.11
C VAL A 274 19.52 6.58 31.57
N SER A 275 20.51 6.62 32.45
CA SER A 275 21.93 6.67 32.05
C SER A 275 22.41 5.29 31.62
N VAL A 276 23.29 5.23 30.62
CA VAL A 276 23.85 3.98 30.11
C VAL A 276 25.36 4.02 30.25
N GLU A 277 25.90 3.05 30.98
CA GLU A 277 27.33 2.81 31.10
C GLU A 277 27.70 1.58 30.27
N TRP A 278 28.67 1.71 29.37
CA TRP A 278 29.09 0.62 28.51
C TRP A 278 30.35 -0.07 29.06
N SER A 279 30.45 -1.37 28.79
CA SER A 279 31.65 -2.16 29.03
C SER A 279 31.83 -3.14 27.89
N SER A 280 33.08 -3.46 27.57
CA SER A 280 33.43 -4.40 26.51
C SER A 280 34.08 -5.65 27.09
N SER A 281 33.73 -6.83 26.57
CA SER A 281 34.41 -8.07 26.92
C SER A 281 35.85 -8.15 26.40
N LYS A 282 36.20 -7.31 25.40
CA LYS A 282 37.54 -7.17 24.81
C LYS A 282 37.84 -5.70 24.45
N PRO A 283 38.15 -4.84 25.44
CA PRO A 283 38.46 -3.42 25.21
C PRO A 283 39.63 -3.20 24.25
N GLU A 284 40.54 -4.17 24.12
CA GLU A 284 41.65 -4.18 23.18
C GLU A 284 41.23 -4.42 21.71
N VAL A 285 39.96 -4.76 21.46
CA VAL A 285 39.36 -4.94 20.13
C VAL A 285 38.34 -3.83 19.83
N LEU A 286 37.43 -3.59 20.78
CA LEU A 286 36.42 -2.54 20.73
C LEU A 286 36.26 -1.98 22.14
N SER A 287 36.56 -0.71 22.32
CA SER A 287 36.52 -0.06 23.64
C SER A 287 35.10 0.14 24.15
N GLU A 288 34.96 0.42 25.44
CA GLU A 288 33.70 0.85 26.07
C GLU A 288 33.13 2.16 25.51
N ASN A 289 33.92 2.96 24.78
CA ASN A 289 33.45 4.17 24.11
C ASN A 289 33.05 3.93 22.64
N GLY A 290 33.11 2.68 22.17
CA GLY A 290 32.79 2.32 20.79
C GLY A 290 33.95 2.48 19.79
N GLU A 291 35.18 2.71 20.26
CA GLU A 291 36.36 2.86 19.40
C GLU A 291 36.94 1.49 19.01
N VAL A 292 37.08 1.23 17.71
CA VAL A 292 37.65 0.00 17.15
C VAL A 292 39.17 0.06 17.16
N GLN A 293 39.81 -0.96 17.71
CA GLN A 293 41.26 -1.09 17.76
C GLN A 293 41.81 -1.84 16.54
N ALA A 294 43.12 -1.70 16.27
CA ALA A 294 43.77 -2.39 15.16
C ALA A 294 43.82 -3.91 15.38
N ILE A 295 43.05 -4.66 14.58
CA ILE A 295 42.96 -6.12 14.63
C ILE A 295 43.33 -6.77 13.28
N THR A 296 43.82 -8.00 13.31
CA THR A 296 44.26 -8.76 12.11
C THR A 296 43.28 -9.82 11.63
N SER A 297 42.31 -10.19 12.46
CA SER A 297 41.27 -11.17 12.15
C SER A 297 39.97 -10.77 12.85
N ALA A 298 38.83 -11.21 12.32
CA ALA A 298 37.54 -10.99 12.96
C ALA A 298 37.51 -11.60 14.37
N GLN A 299 36.83 -10.92 15.30
CA GLN A 299 36.71 -11.35 16.70
C GLN A 299 35.31 -11.08 17.23
N GLU A 300 34.79 -12.01 18.03
CA GLU A 300 33.59 -11.80 18.83
C GLU A 300 33.91 -10.84 20.00
N VAL A 301 33.07 -9.83 20.17
CA VAL A 301 33.05 -8.93 21.32
C VAL A 301 31.63 -8.88 21.86
N THR A 302 31.49 -8.84 23.18
CA THR A 302 30.22 -8.62 23.85
C THR A 302 30.26 -7.22 24.44
N LEU A 303 29.45 -6.32 23.89
CA LEU A 303 29.19 -5.01 24.49
C LEU A 303 28.10 -5.17 25.55
N ARG A 304 28.36 -4.68 26.74
CA ARG A 304 27.42 -4.73 27.86
C ARG A 304 27.05 -3.33 28.27
N ALA A 305 25.81 -2.97 28.04
CA ALA A 305 25.19 -1.77 28.56
C ALA A 305 24.68 -2.04 29.98
N LEU A 306 24.99 -1.13 30.90
CA LEU A 306 24.44 -1.04 32.24
C LEU A 306 23.55 0.19 32.29
N LEU A 307 22.24 -0.03 32.27
CA LEU A 307 21.23 1.01 32.36
C LEU A 307 21.02 1.33 33.84
N ASN A 308 21.12 2.60 34.22
CA ASN A 308 21.01 3.07 35.60
C ASN A 308 19.99 4.21 35.73
N ARG A 309 19.12 4.09 36.73
CA ARG A 309 18.24 5.17 37.22
C ARG A 309 18.07 5.02 38.74
N GLY A 310 18.44 6.05 39.51
CA GLY A 310 18.47 5.97 40.97
C GLY A 310 19.36 4.81 41.47
N ASP A 311 18.82 3.97 42.35
CA ASP A 311 19.49 2.76 42.85
C ASP A 311 19.23 1.51 41.98
N ARG A 312 18.48 1.63 40.88
CA ARG A 312 18.09 0.50 40.02
C ARG A 312 19.01 0.39 38.81
N LYS A 313 19.37 -0.86 38.50
CA LYS A 313 20.31 -1.20 37.44
C LYS A 313 19.81 -2.42 36.67
N LEU A 314 19.90 -2.38 35.35
CA LEU A 314 19.69 -3.53 34.47
C LEU A 314 20.83 -3.58 33.48
N SER A 315 21.22 -4.79 33.09
CA SER A 315 22.27 -4.96 32.11
C SER A 315 21.78 -5.75 30.91
N GLN A 316 22.10 -5.24 29.73
CA GLN A 316 21.83 -5.88 28.45
C GLN A 316 23.14 -6.05 27.70
N SER A 317 23.27 -7.16 26.98
CA SER A 317 24.50 -7.52 26.29
C SER A 317 24.23 -7.73 24.80
N PHE A 318 25.17 -7.28 23.98
CA PHE A 318 25.12 -7.37 22.53
C PHE A 318 26.39 -8.06 22.06
N ASP A 319 26.25 -9.27 21.51
CA ASP A 319 27.34 -9.93 20.81
C ASP A 319 27.46 -9.32 19.41
N VAL A 320 28.69 -8.93 19.08
CA VAL A 320 29.06 -8.30 17.81
C VAL A 320 30.32 -8.96 17.24
N SER A 321 30.42 -8.97 15.91
CA SER A 321 31.62 -9.36 15.18
C SER A 321 32.41 -8.10 14.84
N VAL A 322 33.57 -7.90 15.46
CA VAL A 322 34.49 -6.83 15.06
C VAL A 322 35.38 -7.37 13.96
N VAL A 323 35.29 -6.79 12.77
CA VAL A 323 35.97 -7.24 11.55
C VAL A 323 37.03 -6.20 11.17
N PRO A 324 38.26 -6.61 10.81
CA PRO A 324 39.29 -5.67 10.37
C PRO A 324 38.80 -4.81 9.20
N ALA A 325 39.01 -3.50 9.26
CA ALA A 325 38.50 -2.54 8.26
C ALA A 325 38.92 -2.82 6.79
N HIS A 326 39.99 -3.59 6.57
CA HIS A 326 40.45 -3.98 5.22
C HIS A 326 39.76 -5.24 4.67
N LEU A 327 39.00 -5.97 5.49
CA LEU A 327 38.23 -7.13 5.07
C LEU A 327 36.78 -6.72 4.85
N PRO A 328 36.21 -6.95 3.65
CA PRO A 328 34.79 -6.73 3.43
C PRO A 328 34.00 -7.78 4.25
N PRO A 329 33.16 -7.36 5.21
CA PRO A 329 32.38 -8.29 6.02
C PRO A 329 31.33 -9.06 5.23
N TYR A 330 30.84 -8.49 4.12
CA TYR A 330 29.79 -9.08 3.31
C TYR A 330 30.35 -9.58 1.98
N THR A 331 29.88 -10.74 1.50
CA THR A 331 30.19 -11.23 0.15
C THR A 331 28.94 -11.74 -0.54
N VAL A 332 28.64 -11.17 -1.71
CA VAL A 332 27.68 -11.70 -2.68
C VAL A 332 28.46 -12.45 -3.76
N THR A 333 28.19 -13.73 -3.93
CA THR A 333 28.79 -14.53 -5.01
C THR A 333 27.74 -14.76 -6.09
N ILE A 334 28.09 -14.43 -7.33
CA ILE A 334 27.24 -14.56 -8.52
C ILE A 334 27.67 -15.80 -9.29
N HIS A 335 26.70 -16.69 -9.57
CA HIS A 335 26.93 -17.92 -10.32
C HIS A 335 26.47 -17.73 -11.78
N GLY A 336 27.42 -17.40 -12.67
CA GLY A 336 27.12 -16.95 -14.04
C GLY A 336 26.51 -17.98 -14.98
N ASP A 337 26.61 -19.26 -14.64
CA ASP A 337 26.08 -20.41 -15.37
C ASP A 337 24.79 -20.99 -14.76
N GLN A 338 24.31 -20.42 -13.64
CA GLN A 338 23.12 -20.88 -12.94
C GLN A 338 21.99 -19.85 -13.06
N LYS A 339 21.07 -20.14 -13.98
CA LYS A 339 19.82 -19.40 -14.16
C LYS A 339 18.78 -19.84 -13.11
N VAL A 340 18.10 -18.87 -12.50
CA VAL A 340 16.97 -19.10 -11.57
C VAL A 340 15.64 -19.02 -12.30
N ALA A 341 15.37 -17.92 -13.01
CA ALA A 341 14.12 -17.67 -13.72
C ALA A 341 14.34 -16.73 -14.92
N ASP A 342 13.40 -16.72 -15.85
CA ASP A 342 13.31 -15.67 -16.88
C ASP A 342 12.59 -14.46 -16.31
N ILE A 343 13.15 -13.27 -16.55
CA ILE A 343 12.49 -12.00 -16.26
C ILE A 343 11.35 -11.82 -17.27
N SER A 344 10.19 -11.37 -16.78
CA SER A 344 9.08 -10.98 -17.65
C SER A 344 9.49 -9.80 -18.54
N GLU A 345 9.23 -9.89 -19.84
CA GLU A 345 9.49 -8.78 -20.80
C GLU A 345 8.76 -7.49 -20.42
N VAL A 346 7.70 -7.61 -19.61
CA VAL A 346 6.86 -6.52 -19.08
C VAL A 346 6.99 -6.35 -17.57
N MET A 347 8.15 -6.65 -16.97
CA MET A 347 8.30 -6.60 -15.51
C MET A 347 8.04 -5.22 -14.89
N TYR A 348 8.65 -4.16 -15.41
CA TYR A 348 8.50 -2.81 -14.85
C TYR A 348 7.77 -1.89 -15.83
N GLY A 349 6.73 -1.21 -15.37
CA GLY A 349 5.93 -0.32 -16.21
C GLY A 349 5.26 0.78 -15.41
N LEU A 350 4.28 1.42 -16.05
CA LEU A 350 3.61 2.61 -15.52
C LEU A 350 2.17 2.28 -15.17
N PHE A 351 1.72 2.76 -14.02
CA PHE A 351 0.31 2.91 -13.69
C PHE A 351 -0.10 4.34 -14.03
N TYR A 352 -1.15 4.49 -14.85
CA TYR A 352 -1.67 5.79 -15.21
C TYR A 352 -3.16 5.86 -14.89
N GLU A 353 -3.52 6.79 -14.02
CA GLU A 353 -4.88 7.25 -13.80
C GLU A 353 -4.92 8.78 -13.83
N ASP A 354 -6.05 9.36 -14.25
CA ASP A 354 -6.26 10.80 -14.11
C ASP A 354 -6.59 11.12 -12.64
N ILE A 355 -5.56 11.14 -11.81
CA ILE A 355 -5.55 11.63 -10.43
C ILE A 355 -4.58 12.80 -10.34
N ASN A 356 -4.78 13.72 -9.40
CA ASN A 356 -3.90 14.88 -9.20
C ASN A 356 -3.65 15.71 -10.49
N ASN A 357 -4.66 15.81 -11.36
CA ASN A 357 -4.57 16.49 -12.66
C ASN A 357 -3.51 15.88 -13.59
N ALA A 358 -3.34 14.55 -13.57
CA ALA A 358 -2.39 13.87 -14.43
C ALA A 358 -2.72 14.01 -15.92
N ALA A 359 -4.01 13.99 -16.31
CA ALA A 359 -4.42 14.15 -17.71
C ALA A 359 -4.74 15.62 -18.04
N ASP A 360 -5.93 16.10 -17.67
CA ASP A 360 -6.38 17.46 -17.93
C ASP A 360 -5.67 18.47 -17.01
N GLY A 361 -4.92 19.38 -17.62
CA GLY A 361 -3.99 20.27 -16.90
C GLY A 361 -2.63 19.64 -16.57
N GLY A 362 -2.43 18.40 -16.98
CA GLY A 362 -1.20 17.62 -16.87
C GLY A 362 -0.66 17.23 -18.25
N ILE A 363 -0.58 15.93 -18.53
CA ILE A 363 0.07 15.41 -19.74
C ILE A 363 -0.64 15.84 -21.03
N TYR A 364 -1.95 16.09 -21.02
CA TYR A 364 -2.68 16.61 -22.17
C TYR A 364 -2.41 18.12 -22.31
N ALA A 365 -1.87 18.54 -23.46
CA ALA A 365 -1.34 19.88 -23.65
C ALA A 365 -2.40 20.97 -23.91
N GLU A 366 -3.68 20.67 -23.76
CA GLU A 366 -4.75 21.67 -23.76
C GLU A 366 -4.52 22.67 -22.63
N LEU A 367 -4.59 23.96 -22.95
CA LEU A 367 -4.42 25.02 -21.96
C LEU A 367 -5.76 25.60 -21.48
N VAL A 368 -6.87 25.39 -22.20
CA VAL A 368 -8.19 25.92 -21.85
C VAL A 368 -8.97 24.92 -20.99
N GLN A 369 -9.26 25.29 -19.75
CA GLN A 369 -10.14 24.50 -18.88
C GLN A 369 -11.61 24.75 -19.23
N ASN A 370 -12.46 23.71 -19.22
CA ASN A 370 -13.88 23.81 -19.60
C ASN A 370 -14.07 24.44 -20.99
N ARG A 371 -13.35 23.89 -21.98
CA ARG A 371 -13.31 24.39 -23.37
C ARG A 371 -14.64 24.31 -24.12
N SER A 372 -15.52 23.40 -23.73
CA SER A 372 -16.80 23.05 -24.36
C SER A 372 -18.00 23.60 -23.59
N PHE A 373 -17.80 24.29 -22.47
CA PHE A 373 -18.89 24.74 -21.59
C PHE A 373 -19.77 23.59 -21.04
N GLU A 374 -19.26 22.36 -21.04
CA GLU A 374 -19.99 21.17 -20.58
C GLU A 374 -19.83 20.89 -19.08
N SER A 375 -18.90 21.57 -18.37
CA SER A 375 -18.58 21.32 -16.96
C SER A 375 -19.81 21.08 -16.08
N PHE A 376 -19.75 20.06 -15.24
CA PHE A 376 -20.84 19.67 -14.34
C PHE A 376 -20.34 18.96 -13.09
N ALA A 377 -21.22 18.78 -12.13
CA ALA A 377 -21.11 17.75 -11.10
C ALA A 377 -22.39 16.90 -11.11
N PHE A 378 -22.38 15.70 -10.54
CA PHE A 378 -23.63 14.93 -10.40
C PHE A 378 -24.50 15.50 -9.26
N ASP A 379 -25.82 15.57 -9.47
CA ASP A 379 -26.80 16.06 -8.46
C ASP A 379 -26.76 15.23 -7.17
N THR A 380 -26.62 13.91 -7.33
CA THR A 380 -26.38 12.95 -6.26
C THR A 380 -25.14 12.15 -6.60
N TYR A 381 -24.08 12.37 -5.83
CA TYR A 381 -22.85 11.57 -5.87
C TYR A 381 -22.66 10.87 -4.53
N SER A 382 -23.64 10.04 -4.16
CA SER A 382 -23.76 9.47 -2.81
C SER A 382 -24.63 8.21 -2.81
N HIS A 383 -24.78 7.60 -1.63
CA HIS A 383 -25.70 6.49 -1.37
C HIS A 383 -27.17 6.75 -1.80
N ASP A 384 -27.59 7.99 -2.06
CA ASP A 384 -28.96 8.25 -2.54
C ASP A 384 -29.18 7.78 -3.99
N SER A 385 -28.12 7.37 -4.70
CA SER A 385 -28.18 6.75 -6.04
C SER A 385 -28.89 5.39 -6.10
N GLY A 386 -29.09 4.75 -4.94
CA GLY A 386 -29.85 3.51 -4.84
C GLY A 386 -29.09 2.25 -5.27
N GLU A 387 -29.70 1.11 -5.01
CA GLU A 387 -29.19 -0.23 -5.34
C GLU A 387 -28.91 -0.45 -6.84
N CYS A 388 -29.55 0.33 -7.74
CA CYS A 388 -29.32 0.24 -9.18
C CYS A 388 -28.15 1.12 -9.68
N GLY A 389 -27.55 1.97 -8.83
CA GLY A 389 -26.47 2.88 -9.24
C GLY A 389 -26.91 3.89 -10.30
N CYS A 390 -28.15 4.39 -10.24
CA CYS A 390 -28.68 5.34 -11.21
C CYS A 390 -28.23 6.77 -10.88
N SER A 391 -27.84 7.53 -11.89
CA SER A 391 -27.65 8.98 -11.78
C SER A 391 -28.99 9.71 -11.61
N THR A 392 -28.99 10.80 -10.84
CA THR A 392 -30.15 11.71 -10.71
C THR A 392 -30.07 12.90 -11.67
N GLY A 393 -28.98 13.05 -12.41
CA GLY A 393 -28.76 14.13 -13.35
C GLY A 393 -27.39 14.80 -13.21
N ARG A 394 -27.01 15.56 -14.25
CA ARG A 394 -25.80 16.40 -14.27
C ARG A 394 -26.17 17.84 -13.92
N ASN A 395 -25.66 18.36 -12.81
CA ASN A 395 -25.75 19.77 -12.42
C ASN A 395 -24.70 20.58 -13.19
N ARG A 396 -25.14 21.20 -14.29
CA ARG A 396 -24.27 21.88 -15.25
C ARG A 396 -23.81 23.24 -14.71
N GLU A 397 -22.52 23.50 -14.84
CA GLU A 397 -21.87 24.79 -14.56
C GLU A 397 -21.11 25.32 -15.80
N PRO A 398 -21.82 25.70 -16.89
CA PRO A 398 -21.17 25.95 -18.19
C PRO A 398 -20.13 27.07 -18.17
N LEU A 399 -20.22 28.02 -17.23
CA LEU A 399 -19.29 29.15 -17.11
C LEU A 399 -18.12 28.88 -16.15
N PHE A 400 -17.97 27.65 -15.62
CA PHE A 400 -16.83 27.28 -14.79
C PHE A 400 -15.49 27.57 -15.50
N ALA A 401 -14.48 28.03 -14.76
CA ALA A 401 -13.16 28.48 -15.27
C ALA A 401 -13.14 29.72 -16.22
N TRP A 402 -14.31 30.29 -16.55
CA TRP A 402 -14.41 31.52 -17.34
C TRP A 402 -14.57 32.76 -16.45
N SER A 403 -13.93 33.87 -16.84
CA SER A 403 -13.94 35.14 -16.11
C SER A 403 -14.00 36.35 -17.07
N GLY A 404 -13.98 37.58 -16.52
CA GLY A 404 -14.19 38.82 -17.29
C GLY A 404 -15.64 39.24 -17.29
N ASP A 405 -16.18 39.61 -18.45
CA ASP A 405 -17.58 40.04 -18.61
C ASP A 405 -18.54 38.82 -18.68
N THR A 406 -18.51 37.92 -17.68
CA THR A 406 -19.33 36.69 -17.69
C THR A 406 -20.82 36.98 -17.62
N GLU A 407 -21.23 38.15 -17.13
CA GLU A 407 -22.62 38.62 -17.16
C GLU A 407 -23.14 38.89 -18.59
N LYS A 408 -22.23 38.98 -19.57
CA LYS A 408 -22.53 39.11 -21.00
C LYS A 408 -22.45 37.78 -21.76
N MET A 409 -22.24 36.67 -21.05
CA MET A 409 -22.28 35.32 -21.61
C MET A 409 -23.66 34.69 -21.33
N LEU A 410 -24.44 34.46 -22.39
CA LEU A 410 -25.71 33.77 -22.31
C LEU A 410 -25.51 32.29 -22.62
N VAL A 411 -25.69 31.43 -21.61
CA VAL A 411 -25.64 29.98 -21.78
C VAL A 411 -26.81 29.51 -22.63
N GLN A 412 -26.51 28.69 -23.63
CA GLN A 412 -27.45 28.05 -24.54
C GLN A 412 -27.30 26.53 -24.47
N HIS A 413 -28.38 25.82 -24.77
CA HIS A 413 -28.40 24.34 -24.77
C HIS A 413 -29.28 23.76 -25.90
N THR A 414 -29.64 24.59 -26.87
CA THR A 414 -30.44 24.22 -28.05
C THR A 414 -29.71 24.68 -29.31
N ASP A 415 -29.70 23.86 -30.35
CA ASP A 415 -28.96 24.11 -31.60
C ASP A 415 -27.43 24.24 -31.38
N GLY A 416 -26.90 23.46 -30.43
CA GLY A 416 -25.47 23.33 -30.14
C GLY A 416 -24.70 22.53 -31.19
N LEU A 417 -23.45 22.17 -30.88
CA LEU A 417 -22.63 21.37 -31.80
C LEU A 417 -23.17 19.95 -31.96
N ASN A 418 -23.81 19.38 -30.95
CA ASN A 418 -24.52 18.11 -31.06
C ASN A 418 -25.53 18.08 -32.22
N VAL A 419 -26.36 19.11 -32.36
CA VAL A 419 -27.30 19.24 -33.48
C VAL A 419 -26.54 19.43 -34.80
N HIS A 420 -25.43 20.18 -34.80
CA HIS A 420 -24.61 20.38 -36.00
C HIS A 420 -24.02 19.07 -36.54
N PHE A 421 -23.59 18.18 -35.64
CA PHE A 421 -22.99 16.89 -35.98
C PHE A 421 -23.99 15.73 -36.03
N ASN A 422 -25.29 16.00 -35.89
CA ASN A 422 -26.35 14.99 -35.80
C ASN A 422 -26.10 13.94 -34.68
N VAL A 423 -25.63 14.40 -33.53
CA VAL A 423 -25.49 13.56 -32.33
C VAL A 423 -26.86 13.48 -31.63
N GLU A 424 -27.33 12.26 -31.41
CA GLU A 424 -28.61 12.01 -30.74
C GLU A 424 -28.51 12.05 -29.20
N ASP A 425 -27.33 11.76 -28.63
CA ASP A 425 -27.11 11.82 -27.18
C ASP A 425 -27.17 13.29 -26.70
N PRO A 426 -28.13 13.66 -25.85
CA PRO A 426 -28.27 15.03 -25.35
C PRO A 426 -27.15 15.43 -24.36
N GLU A 427 -26.34 14.49 -23.88
CA GLU A 427 -25.25 14.74 -22.94
C GLU A 427 -23.90 15.01 -23.62
N VAL A 428 -23.85 14.91 -24.95
CA VAL A 428 -22.66 15.22 -25.76
C VAL A 428 -22.82 16.62 -26.33
N ASN A 429 -21.93 17.56 -25.96
CA ASN A 429 -21.71 18.85 -26.61
C ASN A 429 -23.00 19.65 -26.95
N ALA A 430 -23.88 19.75 -25.96
CA ALA A 430 -25.17 20.44 -26.06
C ALA A 430 -25.09 21.90 -25.60
N TYR A 431 -24.19 22.21 -24.67
CA TYR A 431 -24.04 23.52 -24.05
C TYR A 431 -23.02 24.38 -24.80
N TYR A 432 -23.35 25.66 -24.96
CA TYR A 432 -22.45 26.66 -25.53
C TYR A 432 -22.83 28.04 -25.00
N VAL A 433 -22.09 29.08 -25.39
CA VAL A 433 -22.38 30.45 -24.93
C VAL A 433 -22.53 31.42 -26.09
N THR A 434 -23.56 32.26 -26.02
CA THR A 434 -23.70 33.46 -26.85
C THR A 434 -23.14 34.66 -26.10
N VAL A 435 -22.09 35.27 -26.65
CA VAL A 435 -21.37 36.39 -26.06
C VAL A 435 -21.83 37.70 -26.70
N GLN A 436 -22.20 38.69 -25.89
CA GLN A 436 -22.71 39.98 -26.38
C GLN A 436 -21.60 40.88 -26.94
N ASP A 437 -22.00 41.82 -27.79
CA ASP A 437 -21.13 42.86 -28.36
C ASP A 437 -20.37 43.64 -27.28
N GLY A 438 -19.07 43.85 -27.51
CA GLY A 438 -18.17 44.58 -26.62
C GLY A 438 -17.77 43.84 -25.34
N ALA A 439 -18.06 42.54 -25.21
CA ALA A 439 -17.61 41.73 -24.08
C ALA A 439 -16.13 41.35 -24.20
N THR A 440 -15.43 41.23 -23.07
CA THR A 440 -14.14 40.53 -22.99
C THR A 440 -14.19 39.43 -21.94
N ILE A 441 -14.03 38.19 -22.37
CA ILE A 441 -14.00 37.00 -21.51
C ILE A 441 -12.60 36.42 -21.47
N ARG A 442 -12.28 35.70 -20.39
CA ARG A 442 -10.95 35.14 -20.15
C ARG A 442 -11.01 33.72 -19.59
N ASN A 443 -10.00 32.93 -19.92
CA ASN A 443 -9.75 31.61 -19.35
C ASN A 443 -8.31 31.56 -18.83
N ARG A 444 -8.12 31.20 -17.55
CA ARG A 444 -6.81 31.21 -16.89
C ARG A 444 -6.05 29.89 -17.02
N GLY A 445 -6.66 28.91 -17.66
CA GLY A 445 -6.21 27.54 -17.76
C GLY A 445 -6.58 26.73 -16.53
N PHE A 446 -5.87 25.63 -16.30
CA PHE A 446 -6.08 24.72 -15.17
C PHE A 446 -5.53 25.30 -13.87
N SER A 447 -6.08 26.45 -13.45
CA SER A 447 -5.70 27.22 -12.28
C SER A 447 -6.31 26.66 -11.00
N ASP A 448 -5.59 26.84 -9.89
CA ASP A 448 -6.10 26.47 -8.56
C ASP A 448 -7.12 27.49 -8.00
N SER A 449 -7.56 27.28 -6.75
CA SER A 449 -8.59 28.10 -6.11
C SER A 449 -8.24 29.59 -5.93
N ASN A 450 -6.95 29.97 -6.01
CA ASN A 450 -6.52 31.37 -5.98
C ASN A 450 -6.74 32.11 -7.30
N GLN A 451 -7.10 31.38 -8.36
CA GLN A 451 -7.39 31.89 -9.70
C GLN A 451 -6.17 32.59 -10.35
N HIS A 452 -4.94 32.20 -10.07
CA HIS A 452 -3.77 32.72 -10.77
C HIS A 452 -3.74 32.21 -12.22
N CYS A 453 -2.98 32.91 -13.07
CA CYS A 453 -2.71 32.44 -14.43
C CYS A 453 -1.94 31.12 -14.39
N ALA A 454 -2.37 30.13 -15.18
CA ALA A 454 -1.81 28.78 -15.21
C ALA A 454 -1.32 28.36 -16.61
N MET A 455 -1.44 29.22 -17.64
CA MET A 455 -0.94 28.90 -18.98
C MET A 455 0.54 29.29 -19.11
N SER A 456 1.45 28.33 -19.29
CA SER A 456 2.88 28.62 -19.47
C SER A 456 3.17 29.17 -20.87
N ILE A 457 3.16 30.51 -20.99
CA ILE A 457 3.46 31.19 -22.25
C ILE A 457 4.98 31.42 -22.33
N LYS A 458 5.57 31.14 -23.48
CA LYS A 458 7.01 31.28 -23.75
C LYS A 458 7.23 32.29 -24.87
N GLN A 459 8.24 33.12 -24.69
CA GLN A 459 8.64 34.10 -25.69
C GLN A 459 9.09 33.42 -26.98
N GLY A 460 8.46 33.77 -28.10
CA GLY A 460 8.79 33.29 -29.44
C GLY A 460 8.17 31.95 -29.81
N GLU A 461 7.48 31.27 -28.89
CA GLU A 461 6.75 30.04 -29.20
C GLU A 461 5.36 30.34 -29.75
N SER A 462 4.84 29.37 -30.52
CA SER A 462 3.57 29.45 -31.21
C SER A 462 2.50 28.60 -30.53
N TYR A 463 1.25 29.08 -30.56
CA TYR A 463 0.10 28.43 -29.96
C TYR A 463 -1.04 28.36 -30.97
N ASP A 464 -1.53 27.15 -31.22
CA ASP A 464 -2.67 26.89 -32.09
C ASP A 464 -3.97 27.17 -31.32
N PHE A 465 -4.68 28.21 -31.73
CA PHE A 465 -5.99 28.55 -31.20
C PHE A 465 -7.08 28.03 -32.14
N THR A 466 -8.07 27.31 -31.61
CA THR A 466 -9.28 26.97 -32.37
C THR A 466 -10.55 27.28 -31.59
N VAL A 467 -11.62 27.59 -32.32
CA VAL A 467 -12.95 27.83 -31.74
C VAL A 467 -14.02 27.47 -32.76
N TRP A 468 -15.10 26.86 -32.32
CA TRP A 468 -16.32 26.80 -33.10
C TRP A 468 -17.14 28.05 -32.84
N ALA A 469 -17.57 28.74 -33.90
CA ALA A 469 -18.37 29.95 -33.77
C ALA A 469 -19.49 30.07 -34.80
N LYS A 470 -20.60 30.69 -34.40
CA LYS A 470 -21.70 31.12 -35.28
C LYS A 470 -22.22 32.50 -34.87
N ALA A 471 -22.70 33.28 -35.82
CA ALA A 471 -23.31 34.57 -35.55
C ALA A 471 -24.48 34.83 -36.51
N GLU A 472 -25.55 35.49 -36.05
CA GLU A 472 -26.65 35.89 -36.95
C GLU A 472 -26.17 36.92 -37.96
N SER A 473 -25.52 37.98 -37.47
CA SER A 473 -24.83 38.99 -38.26
C SER A 473 -23.32 38.78 -38.15
N ALA A 474 -22.57 39.12 -39.19
CA ALA A 474 -21.11 38.99 -39.15
C ALA A 474 -20.50 39.80 -37.99
N GLY A 475 -19.51 39.23 -37.32
CA GLY A 475 -18.83 39.81 -36.17
C GLY A 475 -17.34 39.46 -36.15
N MET A 476 -16.64 39.90 -35.12
CA MET A 476 -15.22 39.65 -34.94
C MET A 476 -14.89 39.22 -33.51
N ILE A 477 -13.90 38.34 -33.36
CA ILE A 477 -13.31 37.97 -32.07
C ILE A 477 -11.84 38.33 -32.13
N THR A 478 -11.38 39.24 -31.28
CA THR A 478 -9.95 39.50 -31.09
C THR A 478 -9.41 38.56 -30.01
N VAL A 479 -8.43 37.76 -30.38
CA VAL A 479 -7.79 36.75 -29.54
C VAL A 479 -6.41 37.26 -29.11
N GLN A 480 -6.09 37.10 -27.82
CA GLN A 480 -4.83 37.52 -27.25
C GLN A 480 -4.49 36.72 -25.99
N LEU A 481 -3.21 36.47 -25.74
CA LEU A 481 -2.71 35.99 -24.45
C LEU A 481 -2.31 37.19 -23.58
N GLN A 482 -2.70 37.15 -22.31
CA GLN A 482 -2.45 38.21 -21.33
C GLN A 482 -1.78 37.64 -20.08
N ASN A 483 -1.00 38.47 -19.37
CA ASN A 483 -0.52 38.13 -18.03
C ASN A 483 -1.62 38.37 -16.97
N GLY A 484 -1.31 38.10 -15.69
CA GLY A 484 -2.24 38.31 -14.57
C GLY A 484 -2.64 39.77 -14.29
N SER A 485 -2.04 40.75 -14.97
CA SER A 485 -2.43 42.17 -14.94
C SER A 485 -3.14 42.61 -16.23
N ASP A 486 -3.70 41.66 -16.99
CA ASP A 486 -4.38 41.88 -18.28
C ASP A 486 -3.52 42.59 -19.34
N THR A 487 -2.20 42.52 -19.21
CA THR A 487 -1.27 43.08 -20.20
C THR A 487 -0.99 42.02 -21.25
N SER A 488 -1.05 42.40 -22.53
CA SER A 488 -0.74 41.53 -23.66
C SER A 488 0.67 40.93 -23.56
N ILE A 489 0.75 39.61 -23.73
CA ILE A 489 1.99 38.83 -23.80
C ILE A 489 2.06 37.97 -25.07
N SER A 490 1.23 38.26 -26.07
CA SER A 490 1.29 37.71 -27.43
C SER A 490 1.00 38.78 -28.47
N ASP A 491 1.13 38.44 -29.74
CA ASP A 491 0.42 39.18 -30.79
C ASP A 491 -1.11 39.14 -30.59
N SER A 492 -1.81 40.09 -31.22
CA SER A 492 -3.27 40.17 -31.21
C SER A 492 -3.78 39.83 -32.60
N VAL A 493 -4.64 38.81 -32.68
CA VAL A 493 -5.14 38.28 -33.94
C VAL A 493 -6.66 38.34 -33.94
N THR A 494 -7.24 38.88 -35.01
CA THR A 494 -8.69 39.04 -35.15
C THR A 494 -9.27 37.96 -36.06
N LEU A 495 -10.22 37.21 -35.52
CA LEU A 495 -11.10 36.30 -36.22
C LEU A 495 -12.29 37.05 -36.80
N HIS A 496 -12.67 36.77 -38.06
CA HIS A 496 -13.92 37.23 -38.64
C HIS A 496 -14.94 36.09 -38.66
N VAL A 497 -16.04 36.23 -37.91
CA VAL A 497 -17.13 35.25 -37.88
C VAL A 497 -18.19 35.64 -38.89
N GLU A 498 -18.53 34.71 -39.77
CA GLU A 498 -19.54 34.93 -40.79
C GLU A 498 -20.96 35.00 -40.21
N GLY A 499 -21.80 35.87 -40.79
CA GLY A 499 -23.24 35.91 -40.49
C GLY A 499 -23.99 34.75 -41.16
N GLY A 500 -25.20 34.46 -40.67
CA GLY A 500 -26.05 33.37 -41.19
C GLY A 500 -26.29 32.22 -40.20
N ASN A 501 -25.82 32.36 -38.96
CA ASN A 501 -26.10 31.47 -37.83
C ASN A 501 -25.76 29.99 -38.08
N THR A 502 -24.62 29.73 -38.72
CA THR A 502 -24.13 28.37 -39.00
C THR A 502 -22.80 28.16 -38.29
N TRP A 503 -22.67 27.04 -37.56
CA TRP A 503 -21.43 26.64 -36.89
C TRP A 503 -20.30 26.42 -37.90
N LYS A 504 -19.14 27.00 -37.62
CA LYS A 504 -17.89 26.78 -38.34
C LYS A 504 -16.73 26.72 -37.34
N LYS A 505 -15.77 25.83 -37.60
CA LYS A 505 -14.49 25.81 -36.91
C LYS A 505 -13.57 26.87 -37.50
N TYR A 506 -12.97 27.65 -36.63
CA TYR A 506 -11.95 28.62 -36.99
C TYR A 506 -10.63 28.28 -36.28
N ALA A 507 -9.52 28.59 -36.94
CA ALA A 507 -8.18 28.36 -36.42
C ALA A 507 -7.30 29.59 -36.66
N LEU A 508 -6.50 29.95 -35.65
CA LEU A 508 -5.55 31.06 -35.67
C LEU A 508 -4.24 30.63 -35.00
N LEU A 509 -3.18 31.35 -35.28
CA LEU A 509 -1.87 31.17 -34.64
C LEU A 509 -1.57 32.39 -33.78
N LEU A 510 -1.17 32.17 -32.52
CA LEU A 510 -0.65 33.20 -31.63
C LEU A 510 0.85 32.96 -31.40
N THR A 511 1.63 34.03 -31.26
CA THR A 511 3.05 33.97 -30.91
C THR A 511 3.28 34.68 -29.57
N GLY A 512 3.85 33.96 -28.60
CA GLY A 512 4.22 34.52 -27.31
C GLY A 512 5.30 35.60 -27.46
N THR A 513 5.18 36.69 -26.69
CA THR A 513 6.15 37.79 -26.67
C THR A 513 6.97 37.86 -25.39
N GLU A 514 6.51 37.16 -24.34
CA GLU A 514 7.15 37.07 -23.03
C GLU A 514 7.06 35.63 -22.49
N THR A 515 8.01 35.24 -21.63
CA THR A 515 7.98 33.96 -20.91
C THR A 515 7.41 34.17 -19.51
N VAL A 516 6.15 33.80 -19.30
CA VAL A 516 5.41 34.02 -18.05
C VAL A 516 4.12 33.17 -18.04
N LEU A 517 3.59 32.89 -16.84
CA LEU A 517 2.23 32.36 -16.71
C LEU A 517 1.19 33.41 -17.16
N GLY A 518 0.29 32.98 -18.04
CA GLY A 518 -0.73 33.81 -18.68
C GLY A 518 -2.13 33.22 -18.68
N GLN A 519 -3.01 33.91 -19.40
CA GLN A 519 -4.43 33.60 -19.60
C GLN A 519 -4.83 33.94 -21.03
N LEU A 520 -5.83 33.23 -21.56
CA LEU A 520 -6.45 33.52 -22.84
C LEU A 520 -7.52 34.62 -22.67
N ALA A 521 -7.53 35.62 -23.55
CA ALA A 521 -8.53 36.68 -23.61
C ALA A 521 -9.19 36.73 -24.99
N LEU A 522 -10.53 36.81 -25.00
CA LEU A 522 -11.37 36.92 -26.19
C LEU A 522 -12.23 38.19 -26.09
N THR A 523 -12.05 39.13 -27.01
CA THR A 523 -12.82 40.38 -27.10
C THR A 523 -13.74 40.36 -28.31
N PHE A 524 -15.03 40.63 -28.11
CA PHE A 524 -16.08 40.44 -29.10
C PHE A 524 -16.55 41.76 -29.71
N GLU A 525 -16.67 41.80 -31.03
CA GLU A 525 -17.37 42.84 -31.79
C GLU A 525 -18.53 42.19 -32.56
N GLY A 526 -19.76 42.44 -32.11
CA GLY A 526 -20.97 41.71 -32.50
C GLY A 526 -21.36 40.61 -31.51
N GLU A 527 -22.61 40.14 -31.63
CA GLU A 527 -23.12 39.01 -30.84
C GLU A 527 -22.75 37.68 -31.51
N ILE A 528 -21.98 36.85 -30.81
CA ILE A 528 -21.38 35.64 -31.38
C ILE A 528 -21.55 34.48 -30.41
N SER A 529 -22.02 33.34 -30.91
CA SER A 529 -22.00 32.08 -30.16
C SER A 529 -20.70 31.34 -30.38
N ILE A 530 -20.09 30.84 -29.30
CA ILE A 530 -18.84 30.10 -29.32
C ILE A 530 -18.96 28.79 -28.54
N ASP A 531 -18.15 27.82 -28.95
CA ASP A 531 -18.03 26.48 -28.36
C ASP A 531 -16.64 25.91 -28.68
N MET A 532 -16.21 24.87 -27.95
CA MET A 532 -14.96 24.12 -28.18
C MET A 532 -13.75 25.05 -28.40
N VAL A 533 -13.52 25.94 -27.43
CA VAL A 533 -12.39 26.88 -27.43
C VAL A 533 -11.13 26.18 -26.96
N SER A 534 -10.14 26.01 -27.85
CA SER A 534 -8.92 25.27 -27.54
C SER A 534 -7.69 26.14 -27.79
N LEU A 535 -6.68 25.99 -26.94
CA LEU A 535 -5.36 26.60 -27.11
C LEU A 535 -4.28 25.55 -26.78
N VAL A 536 -3.50 25.16 -27.77
CA VAL A 536 -2.47 24.13 -27.63
C VAL A 536 -1.11 24.69 -28.10
N PRO A 537 -0.01 24.52 -27.34
CA PRO A 537 1.32 24.87 -27.82
C PRO A 537 1.72 24.03 -29.05
N GLN A 538 2.45 24.62 -30.00
CA GLN A 538 3.04 23.82 -31.10
C GLN A 538 4.24 22.98 -30.64
N ASN A 539 4.91 23.40 -29.55
CA ASN A 539 6.01 22.67 -28.94
C ASN A 539 5.47 21.59 -27.99
N VAL A 540 5.06 20.45 -28.57
CA VAL A 540 4.54 19.26 -27.88
C VAL A 540 5.33 18.02 -28.29
N TRP A 541 5.13 16.91 -27.57
CA TRP A 541 5.74 15.63 -27.93
C TRP A 541 5.36 15.18 -29.35
N GLY A 542 6.33 14.66 -30.09
CA GLY A 542 6.25 14.25 -31.48
C GLY A 542 6.33 15.40 -32.49
N ALA A 543 6.28 16.66 -32.07
CA ALA A 543 6.32 17.80 -32.99
C ALA A 543 7.71 18.02 -33.62
N ASP A 544 8.79 17.69 -32.90
CA ASP A 544 10.16 17.73 -33.40
C ASP A 544 10.56 16.34 -33.94
N PRO A 545 10.82 16.17 -35.24
CA PRO A 545 11.28 14.89 -35.79
C PRO A 545 12.55 14.35 -35.15
N ALA A 546 13.36 15.16 -34.45
CA ALA A 546 14.52 14.68 -33.71
C ALA A 546 14.16 13.73 -32.55
N GLU A 547 12.93 13.76 -32.06
CA GLU A 547 12.42 12.86 -31.00
C GLU A 547 12.26 11.42 -31.48
N GLU A 548 12.31 11.17 -32.80
CA GLU A 548 12.35 9.82 -33.38
C GLU A 548 13.56 8.98 -32.91
N GLY A 549 14.61 9.64 -32.39
CA GLY A 549 15.75 8.95 -31.76
C GLY A 549 15.44 8.37 -30.37
N ILE A 550 14.37 8.83 -29.72
CA ILE A 550 13.88 8.33 -28.43
C ILE A 550 12.69 7.40 -28.66
N SER A 551 11.77 7.80 -29.53
CA SER A 551 10.52 7.09 -29.83
C SER A 551 10.28 7.04 -31.33
N VAL A 552 10.35 5.85 -31.92
CA VAL A 552 10.23 5.67 -33.38
C VAL A 552 8.84 6.02 -33.93
N THR A 553 7.81 6.07 -33.08
CA THR A 553 6.42 6.34 -33.46
C THR A 553 5.98 7.76 -33.15
N ALA A 554 6.68 8.51 -32.30
CA ALA A 554 6.21 9.81 -31.78
C ALA A 554 5.80 10.80 -32.87
N HIS A 555 6.64 11.00 -33.89
CA HIS A 555 6.32 11.95 -34.97
C HIS A 555 5.17 11.44 -35.85
N ALA A 556 5.10 10.14 -36.10
CA ALA A 556 4.00 9.53 -36.86
C ALA A 556 2.66 9.66 -36.10
N ASN A 557 2.67 9.42 -34.79
CA ASN A 557 1.50 9.55 -33.93
C ASN A 557 1.02 11.01 -33.84
N TYR A 558 1.93 11.97 -33.66
CA TYR A 558 1.64 13.41 -33.67
C TYR A 558 1.03 13.91 -34.99
N THR A 559 1.58 13.45 -36.13
CA THR A 559 1.11 13.87 -37.46
C THR A 559 -0.16 13.13 -37.92
N GLY A 560 -0.32 11.87 -37.51
CA GLY A 560 -1.46 11.02 -37.85
C GLY A 560 -2.72 11.34 -37.04
N ASN A 561 -2.56 11.68 -35.76
CA ASN A 561 -3.67 12.05 -34.88
C ASN A 561 -3.58 13.54 -34.48
N PRO A 562 -4.45 14.43 -35.00
CA PRO A 562 -4.40 15.85 -34.69
C PRO A 562 -4.72 16.21 -33.24
N ASN A 563 -5.32 15.29 -32.47
CA ASN A 563 -5.58 15.45 -31.04
C ASN A 563 -4.42 14.95 -30.15
N TYR A 564 -3.48 14.16 -30.69
CA TYR A 564 -2.33 13.64 -29.95
C TYR A 564 -1.34 14.77 -29.64
N ARG A 565 -1.60 15.51 -28.56
CA ARG A 565 -0.88 16.72 -28.15
C ARG A 565 -0.52 16.57 -26.67
N LEU A 566 0.67 16.05 -26.42
CA LEU A 566 1.14 15.73 -25.07
C LEU A 566 2.28 16.66 -24.64
N ARG A 567 2.33 16.98 -23.35
CA ARG A 567 3.39 17.78 -22.73
C ARG A 567 4.73 17.04 -22.85
N LYS A 568 5.65 17.63 -23.61
CA LYS A 568 6.96 17.04 -23.95
C LYS A 568 7.80 16.68 -22.72
N ASP A 569 7.82 17.54 -21.70
CA ASP A 569 8.58 17.33 -20.47
C ASP A 569 8.07 16.14 -19.65
N LEU A 570 6.75 15.96 -19.58
CA LEU A 570 6.14 14.81 -18.91
C LEU A 570 6.36 13.52 -19.71
N ILE A 571 6.25 13.52 -21.04
CA ILE A 571 6.54 12.30 -21.83
C ILE A 571 8.01 11.91 -21.71
N GLN A 572 8.93 12.88 -21.72
CA GLN A 572 10.34 12.61 -21.49
C GLN A 572 10.58 11.96 -20.12
N ALA A 573 9.93 12.46 -19.07
CA ALA A 573 10.00 11.85 -17.74
C ALA A 573 9.53 10.39 -17.72
N LEU A 574 8.49 10.05 -18.49
CA LEU A 574 8.01 8.68 -18.64
C LEU A 574 8.96 7.81 -19.46
N ALA A 575 9.48 8.31 -20.58
CA ALA A 575 10.42 7.57 -21.42
C ALA A 575 11.72 7.24 -20.65
N ASP A 576 12.19 8.18 -19.83
CA ASP A 576 13.39 8.03 -19.00
C ASP A 576 13.24 6.97 -17.89
N LEU A 577 12.01 6.56 -17.54
CA LEU A 577 11.76 5.43 -16.65
C LEU A 577 11.97 4.07 -17.34
N HIS A 578 12.14 4.03 -18.66
CA HIS A 578 12.27 2.80 -19.45
C HIS A 578 11.14 1.77 -19.23
N PRO A 579 9.86 2.19 -19.27
CA PRO A 579 8.75 1.29 -19.00
C PRO A 579 8.59 0.21 -20.07
N LYS A 580 8.05 -0.94 -19.66
CA LYS A 580 7.72 -2.06 -20.55
C LYS A 580 6.23 -2.26 -20.74
N PHE A 581 5.40 -1.63 -19.91
CA PHE A 581 3.96 -1.58 -20.08
C PHE A 581 3.37 -0.26 -19.57
N LEU A 582 2.16 0.05 -20.01
CA LEU A 582 1.35 1.19 -19.54
C LEU A 582 -0.05 0.69 -19.16
N ARG A 583 -0.38 0.69 -17.86
CA ARG A 583 -1.72 0.43 -17.32
C ARG A 583 -2.55 1.71 -17.37
N PHE A 584 -3.74 1.66 -17.99
CA PHE A 584 -4.64 2.80 -18.14
C PHE A 584 -6.11 2.35 -18.31
N PRO A 585 -7.11 3.22 -18.18
CA PRO A 585 -7.07 4.55 -17.56
C PRO A 585 -6.94 4.47 -16.04
N GLY A 586 -6.75 3.26 -15.49
CA GLY A 586 -6.17 2.99 -14.18
C GLY A 586 -7.01 3.37 -12.96
N GLY A 587 -6.98 2.49 -11.96
CA GLY A 587 -7.56 2.71 -10.64
C GLY A 587 -9.08 2.83 -10.64
N CYS A 588 -9.59 3.50 -9.61
CA CYS A 588 -11.02 3.71 -9.35
C CYS A 588 -11.77 4.35 -10.53
N ILE A 589 -11.09 5.09 -11.41
CA ILE A 589 -11.73 5.78 -12.54
C ILE A 589 -12.37 4.81 -13.52
N SER A 590 -11.76 3.63 -13.68
CA SER A 590 -12.23 2.60 -14.61
C SER A 590 -13.57 2.00 -14.20
N GLU A 591 -13.92 2.11 -12.92
CA GLU A 591 -15.12 1.51 -12.32
C GLU A 591 -16.20 2.55 -11.97
N GLY A 592 -15.86 3.84 -11.93
CA GLY A 592 -16.73 4.87 -11.36
C GLY A 592 -16.95 4.69 -9.84
N SER A 593 -17.61 5.66 -9.20
CA SER A 593 -18.00 5.55 -7.78
C SER A 593 -19.43 5.04 -7.62
N PHE A 594 -20.42 5.89 -7.32
CA PHE A 594 -21.75 5.45 -6.89
C PHE A 594 -22.73 5.13 -8.03
N ILE A 595 -22.39 5.47 -9.27
CA ILE A 595 -23.31 5.45 -10.41
C ILE A 595 -22.64 4.95 -11.69
N TRP A 596 -23.39 4.28 -12.55
CA TRP A 596 -22.90 3.77 -13.83
C TRP A 596 -22.49 4.87 -14.81
N ASP A 597 -23.17 6.03 -14.80
CA ASP A 597 -22.83 7.19 -15.63
C ASP A 597 -21.44 7.78 -15.31
N ASN A 598 -20.86 7.40 -14.17
CA ASN A 598 -19.54 7.85 -13.72
C ASN A 598 -18.40 6.88 -14.09
N VAL A 599 -18.73 5.71 -14.66
CA VAL A 599 -17.74 4.76 -15.18
C VAL A 599 -16.99 5.40 -16.36
N TYR A 600 -15.68 5.18 -16.46
CA TYR A 600 -14.93 5.56 -17.65
C TYR A 600 -15.28 4.61 -18.81
N ASP A 601 -16.19 5.04 -19.68
CA ASP A 601 -16.46 4.31 -20.92
C ASP A 601 -15.47 4.74 -22.01
N TRP A 602 -14.66 3.80 -22.48
CA TRP A 602 -13.62 4.08 -23.47
C TRP A 602 -14.20 4.58 -24.80
N LYS A 603 -15.43 4.21 -25.13
CA LYS A 603 -16.10 4.62 -26.37
C LYS A 603 -16.37 6.13 -26.41
N ASP A 604 -16.59 6.72 -25.24
CA ASP A 604 -16.76 8.17 -25.06
C ASP A 604 -15.44 8.94 -25.22
N SER A 605 -14.30 8.23 -25.30
CA SER A 605 -12.95 8.78 -25.36
C SER A 605 -12.32 8.72 -26.76
N VAL A 606 -13.00 8.15 -27.76
CA VAL A 606 -12.48 7.99 -29.13
C VAL A 606 -13.29 8.79 -30.15
N GLY A 607 -12.75 8.96 -31.35
CA GLY A 607 -13.31 9.82 -32.40
C GLY A 607 -12.97 11.31 -32.23
N PRO A 608 -13.61 12.18 -33.03
CA PRO A 608 -13.43 13.63 -32.96
C PRO A 608 -13.74 14.17 -31.57
N VAL A 609 -12.90 15.08 -31.05
CA VAL A 609 -13.05 15.64 -29.70
C VAL A 609 -14.37 16.37 -29.48
N GLU A 610 -14.97 16.93 -30.54
CA GLU A 610 -16.29 17.56 -30.47
C GLU A 610 -17.43 16.58 -30.14
N LEU A 611 -17.20 15.28 -30.32
CA LEU A 611 -18.18 14.22 -30.12
C LEU A 611 -17.92 13.38 -28.86
N ARG A 612 -16.87 13.70 -28.10
CA ARG A 612 -16.51 12.97 -26.87
C ARG A 612 -17.40 13.44 -25.72
N LYS A 613 -17.94 12.48 -24.96
CA LYS A 613 -18.82 12.76 -23.83
C LYS A 613 -17.99 13.04 -22.59
N GLU A 614 -17.92 14.30 -22.17
CA GLU A 614 -17.22 14.66 -20.93
C GLU A 614 -17.82 13.95 -19.72
N ASN A 615 -16.96 13.63 -18.75
CA ASN A 615 -17.36 12.94 -17.52
C ASN A 615 -16.75 13.61 -16.28
N TYR A 616 -17.37 13.40 -15.13
CA TYR A 616 -16.86 13.87 -13.84
C TYR A 616 -15.89 12.84 -13.27
N ASN A 617 -14.69 13.26 -12.90
CA ASN A 617 -13.66 12.40 -12.32
C ASN A 617 -14.04 11.97 -10.89
N VAL A 618 -13.79 10.70 -10.54
CA VAL A 618 -13.94 10.17 -9.17
C VAL A 618 -13.07 10.89 -8.13
N TRP A 619 -12.07 11.62 -8.61
CA TRP A 619 -11.16 12.46 -7.84
C TRP A 619 -11.60 13.93 -7.75
N GLY A 620 -12.82 14.26 -8.18
CA GLY A 620 -13.50 15.52 -7.87
C GLY A 620 -13.16 16.70 -8.79
N TYR A 621 -13.00 16.44 -10.09
CA TYR A 621 -12.83 17.45 -11.13
C TYR A 621 -13.37 16.95 -12.48
N MET A 622 -13.48 17.81 -13.49
CA MET A 622 -13.99 17.43 -14.82
C MET A 622 -12.92 16.75 -15.67
N MET A 623 -13.31 15.73 -16.43
CA MET A 623 -12.53 15.14 -17.52
C MET A 623 -13.12 15.55 -18.86
N THR A 624 -12.28 16.11 -19.72
CA THR A 624 -12.65 16.48 -21.09
C THR A 624 -12.76 15.27 -22.01
N MET A 625 -12.24 14.12 -21.58
CA MET A 625 -12.00 12.92 -22.41
C MET A 625 -11.12 13.22 -23.63
N GLY A 626 -10.39 14.35 -23.62
CA GLY A 626 -9.44 14.72 -24.67
C GLY A 626 -8.23 13.81 -24.73
N LEU A 627 -7.79 13.28 -23.59
CA LEU A 627 -6.85 12.16 -23.51
C LEU A 627 -7.64 10.87 -23.32
N GLY A 628 -7.85 10.14 -24.42
CA GLY A 628 -8.65 8.91 -24.45
C GLY A 628 -7.84 7.67 -24.79
N TYR A 629 -8.54 6.55 -25.02
CA TYR A 629 -7.91 5.25 -25.27
C TYR A 629 -7.01 5.24 -26.51
N MET A 630 -7.39 5.92 -27.60
CA MET A 630 -6.52 6.07 -28.76
C MET A 630 -5.19 6.73 -28.38
N GLU A 631 -5.25 7.83 -27.62
CA GLU A 631 -4.06 8.53 -27.19
C GLU A 631 -3.23 7.69 -26.18
N TYR A 632 -3.86 6.91 -25.29
CA TYR A 632 -3.13 5.99 -24.40
C TYR A 632 -2.43 4.85 -25.16
N PHE A 633 -3.07 4.26 -26.17
CA PHE A 633 -2.42 3.25 -27.02
C PHE A 633 -1.23 3.83 -27.79
N GLN A 634 -1.38 5.01 -28.40
CA GLN A 634 -0.28 5.69 -29.08
C GLN A 634 0.85 6.08 -28.10
N LEU A 635 0.52 6.46 -26.86
CA LEU A 635 1.52 6.69 -25.81
C LEU A 635 2.26 5.41 -25.42
N ALA A 636 1.58 4.26 -25.34
CA ALA A 636 2.23 2.98 -25.10
C ALA A 636 3.24 2.64 -26.22
N GLU A 637 2.86 2.84 -27.49
CA GLU A 637 3.78 2.70 -28.63
C GLU A 637 4.98 3.65 -28.51
N ASP A 638 4.72 4.92 -28.19
CA ASP A 638 5.75 5.94 -28.08
C ASP A 638 6.78 5.61 -26.98
N LEU A 639 6.32 5.00 -25.89
CA LEU A 639 7.16 4.54 -24.78
C LEU A 639 7.79 3.15 -25.03
N ASN A 640 7.51 2.52 -26.17
CA ASN A 640 7.88 1.13 -26.49
C ASN A 640 7.43 0.16 -25.37
N ALA A 641 6.18 0.32 -24.95
CA ALA A 641 5.56 -0.38 -23.84
C ALA A 641 4.29 -1.11 -24.32
N ALA A 642 4.00 -2.26 -23.71
CA ALA A 642 2.74 -2.97 -23.95
C ALA A 642 1.55 -2.21 -23.29
N PRO A 643 0.45 -1.94 -24.00
CA PRO A 643 -0.75 -1.39 -23.40
C PRO A 643 -1.44 -2.42 -22.48
N VAL A 644 -1.86 -1.97 -21.29
CA VAL A 644 -2.64 -2.75 -20.32
C VAL A 644 -3.93 -1.98 -19.98
N PRO A 645 -4.92 -1.98 -20.88
CA PRO A 645 -6.21 -1.37 -20.58
C PRO A 645 -6.94 -2.12 -19.45
N VAL A 646 -7.55 -1.37 -18.53
CA VAL A 646 -8.33 -1.88 -17.39
C VAL A 646 -9.75 -1.30 -17.47
N MET A 647 -10.76 -2.15 -17.38
CA MET A 647 -12.17 -1.74 -17.50
C MET A 647 -13.05 -2.39 -16.43
N ALA A 648 -14.17 -1.75 -16.10
CA ALA A 648 -15.15 -2.27 -15.16
C ALA A 648 -15.64 -3.67 -15.52
N CYS A 649 -15.55 -4.62 -14.59
CA CYS A 649 -16.16 -5.96 -14.72
C CYS A 649 -17.67 -5.94 -14.36
N GLY A 650 -18.36 -4.86 -14.72
CA GLY A 650 -19.75 -4.65 -14.30
C GLY A 650 -19.90 -4.57 -12.78
N VAL A 651 -18.91 -4.04 -12.07
CA VAL A 651 -18.97 -3.74 -10.63
C VAL A 651 -18.44 -2.32 -10.49
N LEU A 652 -19.13 -1.48 -9.73
CA LEU A 652 -18.67 -0.13 -9.38
C LEU A 652 -17.59 -0.20 -8.29
N CYS A 653 -16.79 0.85 -8.13
CA CYS A 653 -15.67 0.85 -7.17
C CYS A 653 -16.15 0.54 -5.75
N GLN A 654 -15.92 -0.68 -5.28
CA GLN A 654 -16.41 -1.14 -3.97
C GLN A 654 -15.74 -0.42 -2.79
N ALA A 655 -14.55 0.17 -3.00
CA ALA A 655 -13.91 1.04 -2.02
C ALA A 655 -14.68 2.36 -1.80
N ARG A 656 -15.59 2.70 -2.72
CA ARG A 656 -16.39 3.93 -2.69
C ARG A 656 -17.89 3.66 -2.59
N SER A 657 -18.40 2.58 -3.16
CA SER A 657 -19.84 2.36 -3.40
C SER A 657 -20.30 0.91 -3.19
N ASP A 658 -20.02 0.32 -2.03
CA ASP A 658 -20.47 -1.03 -1.63
C ASP A 658 -22.01 -1.21 -1.53
N TYR A 659 -22.78 -0.24 -2.02
CA TYR A 659 -24.23 -0.18 -1.97
C TYR A 659 -24.93 -0.48 -3.30
N ALA A 660 -24.21 -0.39 -4.43
CA ALA A 660 -24.79 -0.67 -5.75
C ALA A 660 -24.62 -2.14 -6.12
N HIS A 661 -25.67 -2.76 -6.68
CA HIS A 661 -25.59 -4.15 -7.16
C HIS A 661 -24.72 -4.25 -8.41
N PRO A 662 -24.00 -5.38 -8.62
CA PRO A 662 -23.27 -5.64 -9.86
C PRO A 662 -24.19 -5.60 -11.09
N ALA A 663 -23.65 -5.29 -12.26
CA ALA A 663 -24.36 -5.27 -13.53
C ALA A 663 -24.87 -6.67 -13.89
N GLY A 664 -26.17 -6.78 -14.18
CA GLY A 664 -26.86 -7.96 -14.71
C GLY A 664 -27.61 -7.64 -16.00
N GLY A 665 -28.28 -8.65 -16.58
CA GLY A 665 -29.14 -8.45 -17.76
C GLY A 665 -28.50 -7.63 -18.89
N ALA A 666 -29.22 -6.61 -19.37
CA ALA A 666 -28.78 -5.75 -20.47
C ALA A 666 -27.54 -4.89 -20.12
N LEU A 667 -27.38 -4.50 -18.85
CA LEU A 667 -26.23 -3.74 -18.40
C LEU A 667 -24.95 -4.60 -18.38
N ARG A 668 -25.05 -5.87 -17.96
CA ARG A 668 -23.96 -6.84 -18.07
C ARG A 668 -23.56 -7.06 -19.53
N ASP A 669 -24.54 -7.25 -20.42
CA ASP A 669 -24.30 -7.40 -21.86
C ASP A 669 -23.61 -6.16 -22.46
N TYR A 670 -23.96 -4.96 -21.97
CA TYR A 670 -23.32 -3.72 -22.38
C TYR A 670 -21.82 -3.71 -22.03
N TYR A 671 -21.48 -3.98 -20.78
CA TYR A 671 -20.08 -3.98 -20.35
C TYR A 671 -19.28 -5.13 -20.95
N ILE A 672 -19.87 -6.33 -21.15
CA ILE A 672 -19.19 -7.41 -21.90
C ILE A 672 -18.86 -6.96 -23.33
N ARG A 673 -19.79 -6.28 -24.00
CA ARG A 673 -19.52 -5.72 -25.35
C ARG A 673 -18.39 -4.70 -25.32
N ASN A 674 -18.28 -3.87 -24.27
CA ASN A 674 -17.17 -2.92 -24.16
C ASN A 674 -15.80 -3.60 -24.25
N PHE A 675 -15.63 -4.81 -23.68
CA PHE A 675 -14.40 -5.60 -23.84
C PHE A 675 -14.20 -6.12 -25.26
N THR A 676 -15.22 -6.73 -25.87
CA THR A 676 -15.07 -7.29 -27.23
C THR A 676 -14.87 -6.21 -28.29
N ASP A 677 -15.54 -5.06 -28.10
CA ASP A 677 -15.41 -3.89 -28.95
C ASP A 677 -14.01 -3.27 -28.83
N LEU A 678 -13.42 -3.23 -27.62
CA LEU A 678 -12.06 -2.76 -27.43
C LEU A 678 -11.04 -3.70 -28.11
N ILE A 679 -11.25 -5.01 -28.02
CA ILE A 679 -10.42 -6.00 -28.70
C ILE A 679 -10.44 -5.76 -30.21
N ASP A 680 -11.61 -5.49 -30.79
CA ASP A 680 -11.73 -5.14 -32.20
C ASP A 680 -11.09 -3.79 -32.53
N PHE A 681 -11.30 -2.78 -31.68
CA PHE A 681 -10.63 -1.49 -31.79
C PHE A 681 -9.12 -1.65 -31.82
N ALA A 682 -8.55 -2.57 -31.05
CA ALA A 682 -7.11 -2.78 -30.99
C ALA A 682 -6.57 -3.68 -32.11
N LEU A 683 -7.28 -4.74 -32.50
CA LEU A 683 -6.71 -5.83 -33.31
C LEU A 683 -7.32 -5.95 -34.71
N SER A 684 -8.58 -5.58 -34.91
CA SER A 684 -9.27 -5.86 -36.18
C SER A 684 -8.69 -5.00 -37.31
N THR A 685 -8.57 -5.59 -38.50
CA THR A 685 -8.15 -4.90 -39.74
C THR A 685 -9.29 -4.83 -40.78
N ASP A 686 -10.53 -5.18 -40.40
CA ASP A 686 -11.70 -5.14 -41.28
C ASP A 686 -12.41 -3.78 -41.22
N PHE A 687 -11.83 -2.77 -41.86
CA PHE A 687 -12.37 -1.40 -41.84
C PHE A 687 -13.72 -1.23 -42.55
N GLU A 688 -14.19 -2.23 -43.31
CA GLU A 688 -15.44 -2.15 -44.06
C GLU A 688 -16.63 -2.67 -43.24
N HIS A 689 -16.40 -3.67 -42.39
CA HIS A 689 -17.48 -4.35 -41.64
C HIS A 689 -17.31 -4.29 -40.12
N ASN A 690 -16.18 -3.78 -39.62
CA ASN A 690 -15.93 -3.56 -38.20
C ASN A 690 -15.87 -2.06 -37.89
N GLU A 691 -16.84 -1.59 -37.10
CA GLU A 691 -16.95 -0.18 -36.71
C GLU A 691 -15.70 0.31 -35.98
N TRP A 692 -15.18 -0.47 -35.04
CA TRP A 692 -14.07 -0.06 -34.18
C TRP A 692 -12.74 -0.01 -34.93
N ALA A 693 -12.50 -0.94 -35.85
CA ALA A 693 -11.37 -0.85 -36.78
C ALA A 693 -11.47 0.42 -37.64
N ALA A 694 -12.68 0.72 -38.15
CA ALA A 694 -12.90 1.91 -38.97
C ALA A 694 -12.67 3.21 -38.18
N VAL A 695 -13.10 3.27 -36.91
CA VAL A 695 -12.84 4.40 -36.01
C VAL A 695 -11.33 4.55 -35.77
N ARG A 696 -10.60 3.47 -35.41
CA ARG A 696 -9.14 3.51 -35.22
C ARG A 696 -8.41 4.06 -36.46
N SER A 697 -8.79 3.56 -37.63
CA SER A 697 -8.26 3.99 -38.93
C SER A 697 -8.55 5.47 -39.23
N GLN A 698 -9.77 5.94 -38.96
CA GLN A 698 -10.16 7.35 -39.13
C GLN A 698 -9.41 8.29 -38.17
N MET A 699 -9.02 7.81 -36.99
CA MET A 699 -8.17 8.52 -36.04
C MET A 699 -6.69 8.52 -36.42
N GLY A 700 -6.34 7.98 -37.59
CA GLY A 700 -5.00 8.04 -38.16
C GLY A 700 -4.13 6.81 -37.91
N HIS A 701 -4.67 5.73 -37.35
CA HIS A 701 -3.91 4.52 -37.02
C HIS A 701 -4.59 3.25 -37.56
N PRO A 702 -4.33 2.85 -38.81
CA PRO A 702 -4.93 1.64 -39.38
C PRO A 702 -4.31 0.35 -38.87
N GLU A 703 -3.08 0.36 -38.35
CA GLU A 703 -2.39 -0.85 -37.89
C GLU A 703 -2.95 -1.34 -36.55
N PRO A 704 -2.87 -2.65 -36.23
CA PRO A 704 -3.28 -3.15 -34.92
C PRO A 704 -2.28 -2.76 -33.82
N PHE A 705 -2.77 -2.56 -32.58
CA PHE A 705 -1.96 -2.34 -31.38
C PHE A 705 -1.50 -3.66 -30.74
N ASP A 706 -0.45 -3.63 -29.91
CA ASP A 706 0.07 -4.79 -29.15
C ASP A 706 -0.79 -5.15 -27.91
N LEU A 707 -2.06 -5.49 -28.10
CA LEU A 707 -2.97 -5.84 -27.00
C LEU A 707 -2.76 -7.29 -26.53
N ARG A 708 -1.78 -7.53 -25.65
CA ARG A 708 -1.52 -8.86 -25.04
C ARG A 708 -2.00 -8.99 -23.59
N TYR A 709 -2.38 -7.89 -22.94
CA TYR A 709 -2.82 -7.84 -21.54
C TYR A 709 -4.12 -7.04 -21.40
N LEU A 710 -5.05 -7.52 -20.58
CA LEU A 710 -6.35 -6.87 -20.38
C LEU A 710 -6.82 -7.06 -18.94
N GLY A 711 -7.01 -5.94 -18.23
CA GLY A 711 -7.54 -5.92 -16.87
C GLY A 711 -9.06 -6.00 -16.87
N VAL A 712 -9.60 -6.98 -16.14
CA VAL A 712 -11.03 -7.23 -15.99
C VAL A 712 -11.42 -6.93 -14.54
N GLY A 713 -11.92 -5.71 -14.31
CA GLY A 713 -12.12 -5.16 -12.98
C GLY A 713 -10.86 -4.51 -12.41
N ASN A 714 -11.04 -3.75 -11.33
CA ASN A 714 -9.98 -3.06 -10.60
C ASN A 714 -10.38 -3.08 -9.13
N GLU A 715 -9.50 -3.46 -8.20
CA GLU A 715 -9.78 -3.43 -6.75
C GLU A 715 -11.15 -4.01 -6.32
N ASN A 716 -11.78 -4.86 -7.13
CA ASN A 716 -13.06 -5.49 -6.81
C ASN A 716 -12.84 -6.79 -6.03
N TRP A 717 -13.83 -7.16 -5.23
CA TRP A 717 -13.79 -8.34 -4.38
C TRP A 717 -15.18 -8.94 -4.14
N GLY A 718 -15.18 -10.14 -3.55
CA GLY A 718 -16.39 -10.77 -3.05
C GLY A 718 -17.26 -11.41 -4.14
N THR A 719 -18.42 -11.88 -3.69
CA THR A 719 -19.34 -12.72 -4.46
C THR A 719 -19.81 -12.02 -5.74
N GLU A 720 -20.09 -10.72 -5.65
CA GLU A 720 -20.58 -9.86 -6.72
C GLU A 720 -19.57 -9.78 -7.88
N PHE A 721 -18.30 -9.54 -7.54
CA PHE A 721 -17.21 -9.53 -8.52
C PHE A 721 -17.00 -10.92 -9.13
N PHE A 722 -16.88 -11.96 -8.29
CA PHE A 722 -16.63 -13.33 -8.77
C PHE A 722 -17.71 -13.78 -9.76
N ALA A 723 -18.98 -13.49 -9.46
CA ALA A 723 -20.10 -13.84 -10.31
C ALA A 723 -20.01 -13.19 -11.70
N ASN A 724 -19.66 -11.91 -11.77
CA ASN A 724 -19.48 -11.24 -13.07
C ASN A 724 -18.18 -11.69 -13.75
N PHE A 725 -17.08 -11.84 -13.03
CA PHE A 725 -15.80 -12.22 -13.58
C PHE A 725 -15.88 -13.53 -14.38
N GLU A 726 -16.58 -14.56 -13.86
CA GLU A 726 -16.78 -15.82 -14.60
C GLU A 726 -17.43 -15.60 -15.97
N VAL A 727 -18.48 -14.77 -16.02
CA VAL A 727 -19.25 -14.47 -17.23
C VAL A 727 -18.42 -13.66 -18.23
N PHE A 728 -17.70 -12.64 -17.74
CA PHE A 728 -16.84 -11.79 -18.55
C PHE A 728 -15.65 -12.57 -19.12
N LYS A 729 -14.90 -13.29 -18.28
CA LYS A 729 -13.75 -14.11 -18.70
C LYS A 729 -14.14 -15.11 -19.77
N ARG A 730 -15.24 -15.84 -19.55
CA ARG A 730 -15.78 -16.78 -20.55
C ARG A 730 -16.10 -16.09 -21.87
N SER A 731 -16.83 -14.96 -21.81
CA SER A 731 -17.27 -14.25 -23.00
C SER A 731 -16.09 -13.72 -23.82
N ILE A 732 -15.05 -13.22 -23.15
CA ILE A 732 -13.79 -12.78 -23.76
C ILE A 732 -13.05 -13.96 -24.39
N ASP A 733 -12.89 -15.07 -23.66
CA ASP A 733 -12.22 -16.27 -24.19
C ASP A 733 -12.93 -16.83 -25.43
N ASP A 734 -14.26 -16.91 -25.40
CA ASP A 734 -15.08 -17.37 -26.53
C ASP A 734 -15.05 -16.39 -27.71
N TYR A 735 -14.84 -15.10 -27.45
CA TYR A 735 -14.62 -14.08 -28.47
C TYR A 735 -13.25 -14.24 -29.12
N MET A 736 -12.18 -14.35 -28.32
CA MET A 736 -10.80 -14.56 -28.78
C MET A 736 -10.67 -15.83 -29.61
N LYS A 737 -11.17 -16.97 -29.11
CA LYS A 737 -11.13 -18.26 -29.84
C LYS A 737 -11.82 -18.20 -31.21
N ARG A 738 -12.84 -17.36 -31.35
CA ARG A 738 -13.64 -17.25 -32.57
C ARG A 738 -13.08 -16.27 -33.58
N ASN A 739 -12.56 -15.13 -33.13
CA ASN A 739 -12.17 -14.02 -34.00
C ASN A 739 -10.65 -13.87 -34.12
N TYR A 740 -9.88 -14.26 -33.09
CA TYR A 740 -8.43 -14.09 -33.00
C TYR A 740 -7.74 -15.35 -32.41
N PRO A 741 -7.93 -16.55 -32.98
CA PRO A 741 -7.50 -17.82 -32.38
C PRO A 741 -5.98 -17.97 -32.22
N ASP A 742 -5.20 -17.21 -32.98
CA ASP A 742 -3.73 -17.24 -32.97
C ASP A 742 -3.12 -16.09 -32.14
N HIS A 743 -3.97 -15.25 -31.51
CA HIS A 743 -3.53 -14.11 -30.69
C HIS A 743 -3.56 -14.48 -29.20
N GLU A 744 -2.45 -14.23 -28.51
CA GLU A 744 -2.34 -14.47 -27.07
C GLU A 744 -2.86 -13.24 -26.29
N LEU A 745 -3.79 -13.48 -25.38
CA LEU A 745 -4.33 -12.46 -24.48
C LEU A 745 -4.31 -12.98 -23.05
N HIS A 746 -3.55 -12.30 -22.19
CA HIS A 746 -3.50 -12.56 -20.76
C HIS A 746 -4.54 -11.70 -20.05
N ILE A 747 -5.41 -12.35 -19.29
CA ILE A 747 -6.37 -11.66 -18.43
C ILE A 747 -5.74 -11.39 -17.08
N ILE A 748 -5.87 -10.14 -16.64
CA ILE A 748 -5.49 -9.69 -15.30
C ILE A 748 -6.79 -9.56 -14.48
N SER A 749 -6.82 -10.22 -13.33
CA SER A 749 -7.94 -10.22 -12.39
C SER A 749 -7.55 -9.56 -11.09
N THR A 750 -8.46 -8.82 -10.45
CA THR A 750 -8.25 -8.23 -9.13
C THR A 750 -8.41 -9.28 -8.02
N VAL A 751 -7.61 -9.15 -6.97
CA VAL A 751 -7.77 -9.87 -5.69
C VAL A 751 -8.09 -8.90 -4.55
N GLY A 752 -8.88 -7.88 -4.82
CA GLY A 752 -9.29 -6.86 -3.84
C GLY A 752 -8.36 -5.65 -3.80
N ALA A 753 -8.71 -4.68 -2.95
CA ALA A 753 -8.03 -3.38 -2.92
C ALA A 753 -6.68 -3.40 -2.17
N GLN A 754 -6.40 -4.43 -1.37
CA GLN A 754 -5.18 -4.50 -0.56
C GLN A 754 -4.67 -5.95 -0.52
N ALA A 755 -3.35 -6.15 -0.66
CA ALA A 755 -2.73 -7.46 -0.77
C ALA A 755 -2.66 -8.26 0.55
N ASP A 756 -3.57 -7.98 1.49
CA ASP A 756 -3.49 -8.49 2.84
C ASP A 756 -4.76 -8.50 3.72
N ASP A 757 -5.88 -8.12 3.16
CA ASP A 757 -7.16 -8.23 3.85
C ASP A 757 -7.86 -9.58 3.59
N ASP A 758 -9.13 -9.66 3.97
CA ASP A 758 -9.97 -10.83 3.70
C ASP A 758 -10.38 -10.92 2.22
N ALA A 759 -10.53 -9.78 1.54
CA ALA A 759 -10.84 -9.73 0.12
C ALA A 759 -9.72 -10.39 -0.71
N TYR A 760 -8.46 -10.15 -0.34
CA TYR A 760 -7.30 -10.84 -0.89
C TYR A 760 -7.36 -12.36 -0.71
N GLN A 761 -7.69 -12.82 0.49
CA GLN A 761 -7.76 -14.25 0.77
C GLN A 761 -8.88 -14.93 -0.02
N GLU A 762 -10.06 -14.31 -0.06
CA GLU A 762 -11.19 -14.82 -0.83
C GLU A 762 -10.95 -14.71 -2.34
N GLY A 763 -10.26 -13.67 -2.81
CA GLY A 763 -9.85 -13.51 -4.21
C GLY A 763 -8.94 -14.66 -4.66
N TRP A 764 -7.86 -14.94 -3.92
CA TRP A 764 -6.99 -16.09 -4.23
C TRP A 764 -7.69 -17.44 -4.07
N LYS A 765 -8.61 -17.57 -3.11
CA LYS A 765 -9.46 -18.76 -2.96
C LYS A 765 -10.41 -18.94 -4.16
N PHE A 766 -10.95 -17.85 -4.69
CA PHE A 766 -11.73 -17.87 -5.93
C PHE A 766 -10.87 -18.27 -7.13
N LEU A 767 -9.73 -17.61 -7.34
CA LEU A 767 -8.85 -17.90 -8.47
C LEU A 767 -8.33 -19.35 -8.46
N SER A 768 -8.09 -19.91 -7.28
CA SER A 768 -7.61 -21.29 -7.12
C SER A 768 -8.70 -22.37 -7.18
N GLY A 769 -9.96 -22.03 -7.44
CA GLY A 769 -11.02 -23.03 -7.62
C GLY A 769 -11.66 -23.55 -6.32
N ASN A 770 -11.54 -22.81 -5.21
CA ASN A 770 -11.88 -23.31 -3.88
C ASN A 770 -13.18 -22.74 -3.28
N LEU A 771 -14.02 -22.07 -4.08
CA LEU A 771 -15.42 -21.82 -3.72
C LEU A 771 -16.28 -23.09 -3.94
N THR A 772 -17.39 -23.23 -3.19
CA THR A 772 -18.27 -24.39 -3.33
C THR A 772 -19.75 -23.98 -3.31
N GLY A 773 -20.59 -24.76 -3.99
CA GLY A 773 -22.03 -24.52 -4.03
C GLY A 773 -22.44 -23.39 -4.97
N SER A 774 -23.36 -22.56 -4.49
CA SER A 774 -23.96 -21.47 -5.26
C SER A 774 -24.27 -20.28 -4.35
N ALA A 775 -24.32 -19.07 -4.91
CA ALA A 775 -24.78 -17.86 -4.24
C ALA A 775 -26.04 -17.30 -4.92
N GLN A 776 -26.91 -16.67 -4.12
CA GLN A 776 -27.93 -15.77 -4.65
C GLN A 776 -27.31 -14.38 -4.72
N VAL A 777 -27.29 -13.78 -5.90
CA VAL A 777 -26.75 -12.43 -6.11
C VAL A 777 -27.81 -11.57 -6.74
N ALA A 778 -28.01 -10.39 -6.17
CA ALA A 778 -28.83 -9.34 -6.76
C ALA A 778 -27.96 -8.55 -7.73
N PHE A 779 -28.47 -8.32 -8.93
CA PHE A 779 -27.82 -7.57 -9.99
C PHE A 779 -28.71 -6.39 -10.41
N ALA A 780 -28.10 -5.31 -10.91
CA ALA A 780 -28.81 -4.21 -11.54
C ALA A 780 -28.82 -4.40 -13.07
N ASP A 781 -29.98 -4.35 -13.71
CA ASP A 781 -30.08 -4.36 -15.18
C ASP A 781 -29.94 -2.96 -15.82
N GLY A 782 -29.67 -1.96 -14.98
CA GLY A 782 -29.63 -0.53 -15.31
C GLY A 782 -30.87 0.25 -14.86
N THR A 783 -31.97 -0.43 -14.54
CA THR A 783 -33.21 0.21 -14.07
C THR A 783 -33.89 -0.54 -12.93
N GLU A 784 -33.73 -1.86 -12.88
CA GLU A 784 -34.35 -2.76 -11.91
C GLU A 784 -33.31 -3.71 -11.32
N VAL A 785 -33.67 -4.31 -10.17
CA VAL A 785 -32.86 -5.34 -9.52
C VAL A 785 -33.39 -6.71 -9.92
N ILE A 786 -32.49 -7.57 -10.39
CA ILE A 786 -32.76 -8.97 -10.75
C ILE A 786 -31.94 -9.90 -9.86
N GLU A 787 -32.55 -10.98 -9.37
CA GLU A 787 -31.84 -12.00 -8.60
C GLU A 787 -31.44 -13.17 -9.50
N GLU A 788 -30.16 -13.56 -9.50
CA GLU A 788 -29.66 -14.74 -10.19
C GLU A 788 -29.03 -15.73 -9.18
N THR A 789 -29.16 -17.03 -9.46
CA THR A 789 -28.41 -18.08 -8.75
C THR A 789 -27.09 -18.30 -9.49
N VAL A 790 -25.98 -17.94 -8.87
CA VAL A 790 -24.63 -18.13 -9.39
C VAL A 790 -24.09 -19.45 -8.86
N THR A 791 -23.75 -20.38 -9.75
CA THR A 791 -23.04 -21.62 -9.38
C THR A 791 -21.58 -21.47 -9.75
N TRP A 792 -20.67 -21.76 -8.82
CA TRP A 792 -19.24 -21.53 -9.04
C TRP A 792 -18.64 -22.51 -10.03
N TYR A 793 -17.73 -22.04 -10.88
CA TYR A 793 -16.88 -22.87 -11.75
C TYR A 793 -17.63 -23.69 -12.80
N GLU A 794 -18.73 -23.17 -13.35
CA GLU A 794 -19.52 -23.93 -14.35
C GLU A 794 -18.76 -24.20 -15.66
N ASN A 795 -17.80 -23.34 -16.00
CA ASN A 795 -17.13 -23.35 -17.31
C ASN A 795 -15.65 -23.76 -17.25
N GLN A 796 -15.03 -23.67 -16.07
CA GLN A 796 -13.65 -24.09 -15.83
C GLN A 796 -13.41 -24.31 -14.34
N ASP A 797 -12.46 -25.19 -14.01
CA ASP A 797 -12.23 -25.67 -12.65
C ASP A 797 -11.61 -24.61 -11.71
N ASN A 798 -10.86 -23.67 -12.27
CA ASN A 798 -10.22 -22.56 -11.57
C ASN A 798 -9.89 -21.42 -12.56
N TYR A 799 -9.32 -20.33 -12.05
CA TYR A 799 -8.87 -19.16 -12.83
C TYR A 799 -7.39 -18.86 -12.59
N MET A 800 -6.58 -19.88 -12.26
CA MET A 800 -5.13 -19.73 -12.04
C MET A 800 -4.38 -19.43 -13.35
N ASP A 801 -5.01 -19.55 -14.52
CA ASP A 801 -4.49 -19.10 -15.81
C ASP A 801 -4.36 -17.57 -15.91
N THR A 802 -5.07 -16.83 -15.06
CA THR A 802 -5.04 -15.37 -14.98
C THR A 802 -3.83 -14.85 -14.18
N ILE A 803 -3.55 -13.56 -14.31
CA ILE A 803 -2.57 -12.85 -13.46
C ILE A 803 -3.36 -12.09 -12.39
N ALA A 804 -3.02 -12.29 -11.11
CA ALA A 804 -3.66 -11.59 -10.01
C ALA A 804 -3.03 -10.20 -9.81
N ASP A 805 -3.85 -9.15 -9.82
CA ASP A 805 -3.46 -7.78 -9.54
C ASP A 805 -3.49 -7.53 -8.02
N GLU A 806 -2.32 -7.27 -7.45
CA GLU A 806 -2.09 -7.04 -6.02
C GLU A 806 -1.68 -5.60 -5.75
N HIS A 807 -2.38 -4.95 -4.83
CA HIS A 807 -2.11 -3.57 -4.44
C HIS A 807 -1.65 -3.48 -2.99
N TYR A 808 -0.65 -2.66 -2.67
CA TYR A 808 -0.31 -2.37 -1.27
C TYR A 808 0.47 -1.07 -1.09
N TYR A 809 -0.06 -0.20 -0.23
CA TYR A 809 0.58 1.03 0.23
C TYR A 809 1.03 0.85 1.68
N ARG A 810 2.32 0.69 1.95
CA ARG A 810 2.80 0.22 3.27
C ARG A 810 3.99 1.00 3.81
N SER A 811 4.21 0.92 5.12
CA SER A 811 5.34 1.60 5.78
C SER A 811 6.69 1.06 5.32
N ASN A 812 7.74 1.85 5.52
CA ASN A 812 9.11 1.42 5.20
C ASN A 812 9.49 0.12 5.90
N GLU A 813 9.12 -0.01 7.18
CA GLU A 813 9.39 -1.21 7.97
C GLU A 813 8.70 -2.43 7.38
N TYR A 814 7.45 -2.30 6.94
CA TYR A 814 6.74 -3.39 6.29
C TYR A 814 7.45 -3.83 5.01
N LEU A 815 7.79 -2.91 4.12
CA LEU A 815 8.44 -3.25 2.84
C LEU A 815 9.78 -3.97 3.08
N LEU A 816 10.59 -3.49 4.03
CA LEU A 816 11.87 -4.10 4.41
C LEU A 816 11.71 -5.51 5.02
N ASN A 817 10.68 -5.71 5.84
CA ASN A 817 10.42 -6.99 6.51
C ASN A 817 9.78 -8.04 5.59
N ASN A 818 9.31 -7.63 4.41
CA ASN A 818 8.58 -8.50 3.48
C ASN A 818 9.27 -8.61 2.09
N ALA A 819 10.56 -8.26 1.98
CA ALA A 819 11.32 -8.39 0.73
C ALA A 819 11.33 -9.81 0.13
N ASP A 820 11.16 -10.84 0.96
CA ASP A 820 11.09 -12.26 0.61
C ASP A 820 9.64 -12.78 0.41
N ARG A 821 8.64 -11.89 0.33
CA ARG A 821 7.21 -12.26 0.28
C ARG A 821 6.87 -13.31 -0.76
N TYR A 822 7.35 -13.11 -1.98
CA TYR A 822 7.02 -13.96 -3.11
C TYR A 822 7.73 -15.32 -3.09
N ASN A 823 8.63 -15.54 -2.12
CA ASN A 823 9.20 -16.88 -1.89
C ASN A 823 8.12 -17.88 -1.48
N TYR A 824 7.08 -17.41 -0.78
CA TYR A 824 6.00 -18.25 -0.23
C TYR A 824 4.76 -18.31 -1.12
N TYR A 825 4.87 -17.96 -2.41
CA TYR A 825 3.79 -18.11 -3.37
C TYR A 825 3.86 -19.49 -4.04
N ASP A 826 2.69 -20.09 -4.26
CA ASP A 826 2.55 -21.46 -4.76
C ASP A 826 3.06 -21.60 -6.19
N ARG A 827 3.95 -22.57 -6.40
CA ARG A 827 4.55 -22.94 -7.69
C ARG A 827 4.12 -24.34 -8.08
N ALA A 828 3.51 -24.44 -9.25
CA ALA A 828 3.16 -25.72 -9.85
C ALA A 828 4.19 -26.07 -10.93
N TYR A 829 4.61 -27.33 -10.96
CA TYR A 829 5.60 -27.83 -11.91
C TYR A 829 5.04 -28.99 -12.72
N LEU A 830 5.40 -29.02 -14.00
CA LEU A 830 5.20 -30.19 -14.88
C LEU A 830 6.16 -31.32 -14.48
N GLU A 831 5.92 -32.53 -15.01
CA GLU A 831 6.76 -33.71 -14.71
C GLU A 831 8.25 -33.53 -15.07
N ASP A 832 8.57 -32.61 -15.99
CA ASP A 832 9.94 -32.29 -16.40
C ASP A 832 10.61 -31.21 -15.53
N GLY A 833 9.91 -30.69 -14.52
CA GLY A 833 10.38 -29.65 -13.61
C GLY A 833 10.23 -28.22 -14.14
N SER A 834 9.67 -28.02 -15.33
CA SER A 834 9.31 -26.68 -15.80
C SER A 834 8.04 -26.16 -15.11
N ILE A 835 7.89 -24.83 -15.04
CA ILE A 835 6.71 -24.19 -14.43
C ILE A 835 5.45 -24.52 -15.24
N ASP A 836 4.43 -25.01 -14.55
CA ASP A 836 3.08 -25.07 -15.11
C ASP A 836 2.42 -23.68 -14.98
N TRP A 837 2.47 -22.93 -16.07
CA TRP A 837 1.92 -21.57 -16.13
C TRP A 837 0.39 -21.52 -15.99
N LYS A 838 -0.33 -22.65 -16.08
CA LYS A 838 -1.78 -22.67 -15.85
C LYS A 838 -2.16 -22.77 -14.38
N GLU A 839 -1.29 -23.35 -13.56
CA GLU A 839 -1.57 -23.65 -12.16
C GLU A 839 -0.70 -22.82 -11.19
N THR A 840 0.42 -22.27 -11.67
CA THR A 840 1.32 -21.41 -10.89
C THR A 840 0.72 -20.04 -10.64
N SER A 841 0.93 -19.53 -9.43
CA SER A 841 0.59 -18.17 -9.02
C SER A 841 1.33 -17.15 -9.88
N LYS A 842 0.60 -16.24 -10.53
CA LYS A 842 1.16 -15.11 -11.28
C LYS A 842 0.63 -13.81 -10.69
N VAL A 843 1.52 -12.85 -10.46
CA VAL A 843 1.21 -11.59 -9.81
C VAL A 843 1.58 -10.42 -10.71
N PHE A 844 0.67 -9.47 -10.80
CA PHE A 844 0.95 -8.09 -11.15
C PHE A 844 0.89 -7.28 -9.87
N VAL A 845 1.99 -6.64 -9.48
CA VAL A 845 1.95 -5.63 -8.42
C VAL A 845 1.47 -4.32 -9.04
N GLY A 846 0.16 -4.19 -9.23
CA GLY A 846 -0.44 -3.09 -10.00
C GLY A 846 -0.32 -1.74 -9.35
N GLU A 847 -0.24 -1.71 -8.02
CA GLU A 847 -0.08 -0.50 -7.22
C GLU A 847 0.75 -0.79 -5.98
N TYR A 848 1.88 -0.10 -5.82
CA TYR A 848 2.60 -0.09 -4.56
C TYR A 848 3.33 1.22 -4.35
N ALA A 849 3.44 1.61 -3.08
CA ALA A 849 4.31 2.70 -2.63
C ALA A 849 4.55 2.63 -1.12
N SER A 850 5.64 3.27 -0.68
CA SER A 850 5.85 3.62 0.72
C SER A 850 4.77 4.60 1.19
N THR A 851 4.14 4.36 2.35
CA THR A 851 3.23 5.33 2.98
C THR A 851 3.96 6.47 3.68
N ASP A 852 5.27 6.34 3.87
CA ASP A 852 6.11 7.28 4.62
C ASP A 852 6.59 8.44 3.72
N LYS A 853 5.76 8.84 2.75
CA LYS A 853 5.98 9.90 1.76
C LYS A 853 7.17 9.65 0.82
N ASN A 854 7.45 10.61 -0.08
CA ASN A 854 8.62 10.59 -0.96
C ASN A 854 9.90 10.96 -0.19
N THR A 855 10.41 10.02 0.61
CA THR A 855 11.66 10.12 1.39
C THR A 855 12.75 9.25 0.77
N LEU A 856 14.03 9.47 1.11
CA LEU A 856 15.10 8.53 0.73
C LEU A 856 14.89 7.16 1.41
N ALA A 857 14.46 7.13 2.68
CA ALA A 857 14.12 5.88 3.36
C ALA A 857 13.02 5.10 2.63
N GLY A 858 11.99 5.80 2.13
CA GLY A 858 10.91 5.23 1.31
C GLY A 858 11.43 4.60 0.03
N ALA A 859 12.25 5.34 -0.73
CA ALA A 859 12.84 4.83 -1.95
C ALA A 859 13.75 3.61 -1.69
N VAL A 860 14.52 3.61 -0.59
CA VAL A 860 15.37 2.47 -0.20
C VAL A 860 14.53 1.25 0.20
N ALA A 861 13.41 1.45 0.91
CA ALA A 861 12.49 0.38 1.28
C ALA A 861 11.79 -0.23 0.05
N GLU A 862 11.37 0.60 -0.90
CA GLU A 862 10.84 0.17 -2.20
C GLU A 862 11.89 -0.61 -3.00
N ALA A 863 13.13 -0.12 -3.08
CA ALA A 863 14.21 -0.84 -3.74
C ALA A 863 14.44 -2.24 -3.12
N ALA A 864 14.35 -2.37 -1.79
CA ALA A 864 14.51 -3.65 -1.12
C ALA A 864 13.43 -4.67 -1.55
N ILE A 865 12.15 -4.29 -1.54
CA ILE A 865 11.06 -5.17 -1.99
C ILE A 865 11.16 -5.46 -3.51
N MET A 866 11.63 -4.51 -4.32
CA MET A 866 11.84 -4.72 -5.76
C MET A 866 12.93 -5.77 -6.06
N THR A 867 13.92 -5.98 -5.18
CA THR A 867 14.84 -7.13 -5.32
C THR A 867 14.09 -8.45 -5.22
N GLY A 868 13.05 -8.50 -4.38
CA GLY A 868 12.14 -9.64 -4.25
C GLY A 868 11.32 -9.90 -5.50
N PHE A 869 10.94 -8.85 -6.24
CA PHE A 869 10.23 -8.98 -7.53
C PHE A 869 11.13 -9.66 -8.57
N GLU A 870 12.37 -9.19 -8.74
CA GLU A 870 13.32 -9.80 -9.67
C GLU A 870 13.67 -11.24 -9.25
N ASN A 871 13.97 -11.48 -7.97
CA ASN A 871 14.34 -12.81 -7.46
C ASN A 871 13.19 -13.83 -7.52
N ASN A 872 11.95 -13.37 -7.71
CA ASN A 872 10.75 -14.19 -7.87
C ASN A 872 10.04 -13.87 -9.19
N ALA A 873 10.80 -13.58 -10.26
CA ALA A 873 10.22 -13.22 -11.56
C ALA A 873 9.38 -14.33 -12.19
N ASP A 874 9.48 -15.57 -11.72
CA ASP A 874 8.57 -16.66 -12.07
C ASP A 874 7.14 -16.43 -11.53
N VAL A 875 6.99 -15.71 -10.42
CA VAL A 875 5.71 -15.34 -9.81
C VAL A 875 5.32 -13.90 -10.14
N VAL A 876 6.19 -12.92 -9.88
CA VAL A 876 5.93 -11.49 -10.15
C VAL A 876 6.21 -11.23 -11.62
N ARG A 877 5.16 -10.93 -12.39
CA ARG A 877 5.23 -10.78 -13.85
C ARG A 877 5.19 -9.32 -14.30
N LEU A 878 4.56 -8.46 -13.52
CA LEU A 878 4.44 -7.02 -13.75
C LEU A 878 4.51 -6.28 -12.41
N ALA A 879 5.00 -5.05 -12.40
CA ALA A 879 5.02 -4.17 -11.24
C ALA A 879 4.97 -2.69 -11.67
N ALA A 880 4.12 -1.89 -11.01
CA ALA A 880 4.00 -0.46 -11.23
C ALA A 880 3.86 0.31 -9.91
N TYR A 881 4.66 1.37 -9.76
CA TYR A 881 4.49 2.34 -8.68
C TYR A 881 3.19 3.14 -8.91
N ALA A 882 2.46 3.44 -7.85
CA ALA A 882 1.26 4.28 -7.92
C ALA A 882 1.16 5.27 -6.73
N PRO A 883 0.57 6.46 -6.94
CA PRO A 883 0.25 7.07 -8.24
C PRO A 883 1.47 7.66 -8.95
N LEU A 884 1.37 7.86 -10.26
CA LEU A 884 2.50 8.28 -11.09
C LEU A 884 2.78 9.78 -11.02
N PHE A 885 1.74 10.62 -10.98
CA PHE A 885 1.83 12.06 -11.17
C PHE A 885 1.19 12.85 -10.03
N ASN A 886 1.82 13.97 -9.66
CA ASN A 886 1.25 14.98 -8.77
C ASN A 886 1.46 16.40 -9.32
N LYS A 887 0.37 17.09 -9.69
CA LYS A 887 0.39 18.52 -9.99
C LYS A 887 0.40 19.32 -8.69
N VAL A 888 1.43 20.14 -8.49
CA VAL A 888 1.48 21.07 -7.35
C VAL A 888 0.57 22.26 -7.61
N LEU A 889 -0.49 22.35 -6.81
CA LEU A 889 -1.38 23.50 -6.74
C LEU A 889 -1.01 24.36 -5.53
N THR A 890 -1.12 25.69 -5.64
CA THR A 890 -0.59 26.61 -4.61
C THR A 890 -1.40 26.64 -3.32
N ASP A 891 -2.61 26.09 -3.33
CA ASP A 891 -3.45 25.88 -2.15
C ASP A 891 -3.13 24.56 -1.42
N GLY A 892 -2.15 23.79 -1.91
CA GLY A 892 -1.77 22.49 -1.36
C GLY A 892 -2.82 21.40 -1.61
N THR A 893 -3.76 21.61 -2.55
CA THR A 893 -4.76 20.62 -2.90
C THR A 893 -4.18 19.58 -3.85
N TYR A 894 -4.07 18.35 -3.36
CA TYR A 894 -3.85 17.15 -4.15
C TYR A 894 -4.75 16.05 -3.57
N ARG A 895 -5.05 15.03 -4.37
CA ARG A 895 -6.03 13.97 -4.05
C ARG A 895 -5.37 12.75 -3.43
N TRP A 896 -4.09 12.53 -3.73
CA TRP A 896 -3.30 11.43 -3.17
C TRP A 896 -1.81 11.78 -3.04
N THR A 897 -1.11 11.18 -2.07
CA THR A 897 0.36 11.17 -1.92
C THR A 897 0.82 9.91 -1.18
N PRO A 898 2.05 9.42 -1.41
CA PRO A 898 3.10 9.98 -2.28
C PRO A 898 2.94 9.64 -3.77
N ASP A 899 3.74 10.26 -4.62
CA ASP A 899 3.66 10.14 -6.08
C ASP A 899 5.05 10.10 -6.71
N CYS A 900 5.19 9.44 -7.87
CA CYS A 900 6.50 9.23 -8.47
C CYS A 900 7.10 10.52 -9.05
N ILE A 901 6.31 11.27 -9.83
CA ILE A 901 6.72 12.47 -10.58
C ILE A 901 5.89 13.66 -10.14
N TRP A 902 6.57 14.76 -9.80
CA TRP A 902 5.92 15.99 -9.38
C TRP A 902 6.11 17.05 -10.46
N PHE A 903 5.09 17.88 -10.69
CA PHE A 903 5.15 18.91 -11.70
C PHE A 903 4.24 20.10 -11.37
N ASP A 904 4.43 21.19 -12.11
CA ASP A 904 3.50 22.31 -12.18
C ASP A 904 3.31 22.75 -13.64
N ASP A 905 2.69 23.92 -13.83
CA ASP A 905 2.45 24.48 -15.17
C ASP A 905 3.75 24.77 -15.95
N GLU A 906 4.92 24.83 -15.29
CA GLU A 906 6.18 25.25 -15.92
C GLU A 906 7.26 24.17 -15.95
N THR A 907 7.30 23.29 -14.95
CA THR A 907 8.45 22.43 -14.63
C THR A 907 8.04 21.08 -14.08
N VAL A 908 8.93 20.10 -14.22
CA VAL A 908 8.84 18.74 -13.68
C VAL A 908 10.06 18.49 -12.79
N TRP A 909 9.92 17.74 -11.69
CA TRP A 909 11.03 17.29 -10.85
C TRP A 909 10.79 15.88 -10.31
N TYR A 910 11.88 15.22 -9.94
CA TYR A 910 11.89 13.79 -9.67
C TYR A 910 12.11 13.46 -8.20
N THR A 911 11.33 12.51 -7.70
CA THR A 911 11.48 12.01 -6.33
C THR A 911 12.61 10.98 -6.23
N PRO A 912 13.14 10.68 -5.03
CA PRO A 912 14.03 9.54 -4.87
C PRO A 912 13.40 8.22 -5.34
N ASN A 913 12.08 8.07 -5.18
CA ASN A 913 11.32 6.91 -5.64
C ASN A 913 11.35 6.79 -7.18
N TYR A 914 11.18 7.90 -7.91
CA TYR A 914 11.35 7.93 -9.37
C TYR A 914 12.71 7.38 -9.80
N TYR A 915 13.78 7.83 -9.14
CA TYR A 915 15.11 7.36 -9.44
C TYR A 915 15.30 5.87 -9.14
N VAL A 916 14.67 5.33 -8.10
CA VAL A 916 14.66 3.89 -7.84
C VAL A 916 13.93 3.11 -8.93
N GLN A 917 12.72 3.56 -9.33
CA GLN A 917 11.98 2.92 -10.42
C GLN A 917 12.81 2.92 -11.72
N GLN A 918 13.41 4.07 -12.07
CA GLN A 918 14.31 4.21 -13.22
C GLN A 918 15.51 3.26 -13.13
N LEU A 919 16.19 3.20 -11.98
CA LEU A 919 17.39 2.36 -11.81
C LEU A 919 17.09 0.88 -12.02
N PHE A 920 15.95 0.38 -11.53
CA PHE A 920 15.56 -1.01 -11.71
C PHE A 920 15.11 -1.29 -13.15
N ALA A 921 14.19 -0.48 -13.69
CA ALA A 921 13.65 -0.68 -15.04
C ALA A 921 14.69 -0.53 -16.16
N LYS A 922 15.64 0.39 -16.00
CA LYS A 922 16.73 0.62 -16.96
C LYS A 922 17.80 -0.47 -16.94
N HIS A 923 18.04 -1.08 -15.78
CA HIS A 923 19.16 -2.01 -15.56
C HIS A 923 18.68 -3.41 -15.22
N VAL A 924 17.77 -3.97 -16.01
CA VAL A 924 17.26 -5.32 -15.85
C VAL A 924 17.61 -6.18 -17.07
N GLY A 925 18.16 -7.38 -16.83
CA GLY A 925 18.42 -8.38 -17.85
C GLY A 925 17.20 -9.24 -18.16
N ASP A 926 17.37 -10.24 -19.04
CA ASP A 926 16.31 -11.20 -19.39
C ASP A 926 16.29 -12.44 -18.46
N GLN A 927 17.32 -12.63 -17.64
CA GLN A 927 17.46 -13.78 -16.75
C GLN A 927 17.90 -13.36 -15.34
N VAL A 928 17.36 -14.05 -14.33
CA VAL A 928 17.82 -13.97 -12.95
C VAL A 928 18.95 -14.99 -12.74
N LEU A 929 20.05 -14.56 -12.13
CA LEU A 929 21.18 -15.43 -11.79
C LEU A 929 21.11 -15.86 -10.32
N GLU A 930 21.56 -17.08 -10.06
CA GLU A 930 21.72 -17.59 -8.71
C GLU A 930 22.79 -16.80 -7.98
N THR A 931 22.54 -16.51 -6.72
CA THR A 931 23.52 -15.88 -5.83
C THR A 931 23.68 -16.66 -4.53
N SER A 932 24.82 -16.49 -3.88
CA SER A 932 25.03 -16.95 -2.50
C SER A 932 25.63 -15.83 -1.67
N PHE A 933 25.21 -15.76 -0.41
CA PHE A 933 25.60 -14.70 0.51
C PHE A 933 26.41 -15.24 1.69
N SER A 934 27.46 -14.52 2.07
CA SER A 934 28.20 -14.78 3.31
C SER A 934 28.51 -13.50 4.07
N THR A 935 28.57 -13.63 5.38
CA THR A 935 28.73 -12.55 6.35
C THR A 935 29.57 -13.02 7.54
N TYR A 936 29.56 -12.27 8.65
CA TYR A 936 30.17 -12.69 9.91
C TYR A 936 29.15 -12.78 11.04
N SER A 937 29.28 -13.81 11.86
CA SER A 937 28.55 -13.93 13.12
C SER A 937 29.48 -14.42 14.21
N LYS A 938 29.42 -13.80 15.39
CA LYS A 938 30.28 -14.12 16.54
C LYS A 938 31.76 -14.22 16.15
N GLY A 939 32.24 -13.26 15.35
CA GLY A 939 33.62 -13.18 14.89
C GLY A 939 34.07 -14.25 13.89
N LYS A 940 33.15 -15.05 13.34
CA LYS A 940 33.45 -16.11 12.37
C LYS A 940 32.72 -15.87 11.05
N PRO A 941 33.32 -16.23 9.89
CA PRO A 941 32.62 -16.26 8.62
C PRO A 941 31.40 -17.17 8.70
N LEU A 942 30.31 -16.76 8.06
CA LEU A 942 29.03 -17.43 8.04
C LEU A 942 28.46 -17.38 6.63
N ASN A 943 28.27 -18.54 6.00
CA ASN A 943 27.44 -18.64 4.80
C ASN A 943 25.98 -18.62 5.22
N LEU A 944 25.19 -17.77 4.57
CA LEU A 944 23.78 -17.63 4.84
C LEU A 944 23.02 -18.64 3.96
N ILE A 945 22.62 -19.75 4.58
CA ILE A 945 21.88 -20.85 3.94
C ILE A 945 20.65 -21.21 4.79
N PRO A 946 19.58 -21.75 4.18
CA PRO A 946 18.48 -22.35 4.93
C PRO A 946 19.01 -23.45 5.84
N ARG A 947 18.76 -23.36 7.14
CA ARG A 947 19.19 -24.34 8.14
C ARG A 947 18.44 -24.18 9.46
N GLY A 948 18.55 -25.20 10.30
CA GLY A 948 18.03 -25.19 11.66
C GLY A 948 17.32 -26.49 12.01
N GLY A 949 16.87 -26.56 13.26
CA GLY A 949 16.18 -27.73 13.78
C GLY A 949 14.69 -27.74 13.47
N ILE A 950 13.90 -28.35 14.36
CA ILE A 950 12.46 -28.55 14.18
C ILE A 950 11.66 -28.19 15.43
N GLU A 951 10.38 -27.93 15.25
CA GLU A 951 9.40 -27.89 16.33
C GLU A 951 8.11 -28.63 15.98
N ILE A 952 7.43 -29.12 17.01
CA ILE A 952 6.10 -29.72 16.94
C ILE A 952 5.20 -29.05 17.97
N ALA A 953 4.06 -28.54 17.53
CA ALA A 953 3.20 -27.72 18.37
C ALA A 953 1.71 -27.86 18.04
N THR A 954 0.89 -27.36 18.98
CA THR A 954 -0.55 -27.12 18.85
C THR A 954 -0.91 -25.77 19.46
N GLY A 955 -1.99 -25.16 19.00
CA GLY A 955 -2.59 -23.97 19.62
C GLY A 955 -3.84 -24.35 20.41
N HIS A 956 -5.01 -23.96 19.91
CA HIS A 956 -6.32 -24.24 20.52
C HIS A 956 -6.86 -25.67 20.27
N ALA A 957 -5.98 -26.68 20.31
CA ALA A 957 -6.37 -28.07 20.11
C ALA A 957 -5.59 -29.06 20.97
N ASP A 958 -6.28 -30.09 21.46
CA ASP A 958 -5.64 -31.25 22.07
C ASP A 958 -5.20 -32.19 20.95
N ILE A 959 -3.89 -32.47 20.87
CA ILE A 959 -3.33 -33.37 19.88
C ILE A 959 -2.53 -34.50 20.51
N VAL A 960 -2.37 -35.59 19.76
CA VAL A 960 -1.46 -36.69 20.08
C VAL A 960 -0.45 -36.83 18.97
N VAL A 961 0.83 -36.66 19.30
CA VAL A 961 1.97 -36.94 18.41
C VAL A 961 2.47 -38.35 18.72
N LYS A 962 2.51 -39.22 17.71
CA LYS A 962 2.91 -40.62 17.85
C LYS A 962 4.37 -40.81 17.51
N ARG A 963 4.83 -40.26 16.38
CA ARG A 963 6.19 -40.43 15.88
C ARG A 963 6.63 -39.21 15.10
N VAL A 964 7.89 -38.85 15.24
CA VAL A 964 8.57 -37.81 14.44
C VAL A 964 9.80 -38.44 13.80
N THR A 965 9.95 -38.28 12.49
CA THR A 965 11.16 -38.67 11.77
C THR A 965 11.74 -37.50 10.99
N VAL A 966 13.07 -37.43 10.95
CA VAL A 966 13.83 -36.49 10.13
C VAL A 966 14.77 -37.29 9.25
N THR A 967 14.64 -37.14 7.95
CA THR A 967 15.43 -37.89 6.95
C THR A 967 16.20 -36.90 6.09
N SER A 968 17.48 -37.18 5.85
CA SER A 968 18.30 -36.40 4.91
C SER A 968 17.74 -36.52 3.50
N ASN A 969 17.59 -35.40 2.79
CA ASN A 969 17.23 -35.44 1.38
C ASN A 969 18.43 -35.80 0.48
N GLU A 970 19.65 -35.65 0.97
CA GLU A 970 20.87 -35.89 0.19
C GLU A 970 21.12 -37.39 -0.04
N ASP A 971 20.90 -38.22 0.99
CA ASP A 971 21.23 -39.65 0.95
C ASP A 971 20.14 -40.57 1.50
N GLY A 972 19.01 -40.02 1.96
CA GLY A 972 17.90 -40.77 2.54
C GLY A 972 18.18 -41.35 3.93
N SER A 973 19.28 -40.96 4.57
CA SER A 973 19.61 -41.45 5.91
C SER A 973 18.67 -40.87 6.97
N MET A 974 18.32 -41.70 7.97
CA MET A 974 17.51 -41.27 9.10
C MET A 974 18.39 -40.47 10.07
N MET A 975 18.14 -39.17 10.17
CA MET A 975 18.88 -38.24 11.03
C MET A 975 18.29 -38.20 12.45
N PHE A 976 16.98 -38.37 12.56
CA PHE A 976 16.26 -38.42 13.82
C PHE A 976 15.02 -39.31 13.71
N ASP A 977 14.75 -40.11 14.74
CA ASP A 977 13.57 -40.98 14.80
C ASP A 977 13.14 -41.14 16.26
N GLU A 978 11.96 -40.62 16.58
CA GLU A 978 11.39 -40.69 17.91
C GLU A 978 9.94 -41.19 17.84
N ASP A 979 9.72 -42.42 18.31
CA ASP A 979 8.40 -42.99 18.51
C ASP A 979 7.94 -42.82 19.96
N PHE A 980 7.12 -41.80 20.21
CA PHE A 980 6.59 -41.47 21.53
C PHE A 980 5.71 -42.57 22.13
N ARG A 981 5.23 -43.54 21.32
CA ARG A 981 4.44 -44.67 21.84
C ARG A 981 5.31 -45.66 22.62
N GLU A 982 6.60 -45.71 22.32
CA GLU A 982 7.57 -46.63 22.91
C GLU A 982 8.35 -46.00 24.08
N ARG A 983 8.00 -44.76 24.46
CA ARG A 983 8.74 -43.96 25.44
C ARG A 983 7.93 -43.71 26.71
N THR A 984 8.66 -43.43 27.79
CA THR A 984 8.11 -42.94 29.08
C THR A 984 8.46 -41.49 29.36
N GLU A 985 9.48 -40.95 28.68
CA GLU A 985 9.87 -39.53 28.60
C GLU A 985 10.36 -39.26 27.17
N PRO A 986 10.20 -38.03 26.61
CA PRO A 986 10.87 -37.62 25.39
C PRO A 986 12.39 -37.76 25.48
N SER A 987 13.07 -37.93 24.34
CA SER A 987 14.53 -37.90 24.31
C SER A 987 15.10 -36.57 24.82
N GLU A 988 16.31 -36.59 25.39
CA GLU A 988 16.98 -35.41 25.99
C GLU A 988 17.23 -34.27 24.98
N SER A 989 17.10 -34.56 23.68
CA SER A 989 17.23 -33.57 22.61
C SER A 989 16.03 -32.60 22.54
N TRP A 990 14.86 -33.03 23.04
CA TRP A 990 13.66 -32.19 23.05
C TRP A 990 13.68 -31.21 24.22
N ARG A 991 13.22 -29.99 23.94
CA ARG A 991 12.94 -28.95 24.92
C ARG A 991 11.52 -28.47 24.76
N GLN A 992 10.92 -27.97 25.83
CA GLN A 992 9.59 -27.34 25.76
C GLN A 992 9.70 -25.95 25.15
N ILE A 993 8.78 -25.62 24.24
CA ILE A 993 8.63 -24.25 23.72
C ILE A 993 8.41 -23.30 24.91
N PRO A 994 9.10 -22.14 24.97
CA PRO A 994 8.88 -21.16 26.03
C PRO A 994 7.40 -20.78 26.14
N GLY A 995 6.83 -20.83 27.35
CA GLY A 995 5.41 -20.56 27.60
C GLY A 995 4.46 -21.75 27.36
N SER A 996 4.98 -22.92 26.97
CA SER A 996 4.20 -24.16 26.82
C SER A 996 3.58 -24.63 28.15
N GLU A 997 2.31 -25.06 28.10
CA GLU A 997 1.60 -25.73 29.21
C GLU A 997 2.17 -27.13 29.53
N GLY A 998 3.14 -27.61 28.74
CA GLY A 998 3.79 -28.89 28.89
C GLY A 998 3.09 -30.03 28.15
N TYR A 999 3.56 -31.26 28.42
CA TYR A 999 3.13 -32.46 27.73
C TYR A 999 2.73 -33.58 28.70
N THR A 1000 1.88 -34.49 28.22
CA THR A 1000 1.63 -35.78 28.90
C THR A 1000 1.99 -36.92 27.96
N LEU A 1001 2.94 -37.76 28.35
CA LEU A 1001 3.33 -38.92 27.56
C LEU A 1001 2.61 -40.17 28.07
N ILE A 1002 1.89 -40.87 27.18
CA ILE A 1002 1.20 -42.12 27.53
C ILE A 1002 1.75 -43.26 26.68
N ALA A 1003 2.40 -44.22 27.34
CA ALA A 1003 2.92 -45.43 26.71
C ALA A 1003 1.84 -46.14 25.87
N GLY A 1004 2.19 -46.51 24.65
CA GLY A 1004 1.29 -47.10 23.65
C GLY A 1004 0.32 -46.12 22.97
N LYS A 1005 0.24 -44.85 23.41
CA LYS A 1005 -0.62 -43.82 22.78
C LYS A 1005 0.18 -42.71 22.11
N GLY A 1006 1.24 -42.21 22.73
CA GLY A 1006 2.06 -41.10 22.23
C GLY A 1006 2.08 -39.88 23.16
N LEU A 1007 2.67 -38.79 22.68
CA LEU A 1007 2.82 -37.50 23.35
C LEU A 1007 1.54 -36.67 23.19
N ILE A 1008 0.90 -36.33 24.29
CA ILE A 1008 -0.29 -35.45 24.31
C ILE A 1008 0.18 -34.03 24.56
N LEU A 1009 -0.20 -33.14 23.65
CA LEU A 1009 -0.10 -31.69 23.84
C LEU A 1009 -1.53 -31.15 23.98
N SER A 1010 -1.78 -30.45 25.08
CA SER A 1010 -3.10 -29.90 25.39
C SER A 1010 -3.31 -28.56 24.74
N ALA A 1011 -4.58 -28.24 24.45
CA ALA A 1011 -4.96 -26.92 23.96
C ALA A 1011 -4.53 -25.84 24.97
N GLN A 1012 -4.00 -24.73 24.46
CA GLN A 1012 -3.70 -23.55 25.28
C GLN A 1012 -4.34 -22.29 24.70
N THR A 1013 -4.54 -21.27 25.55
CA THR A 1013 -5.31 -20.07 25.20
C THR A 1013 -4.49 -18.96 24.53
N SER A 1014 -3.16 -19.05 24.55
CA SER A 1014 -2.25 -18.08 23.95
C SER A 1014 -0.93 -18.76 23.61
N GLY A 1015 -0.30 -18.39 22.48
CA GLY A 1015 0.92 -19.02 21.98
C GLY A 1015 0.74 -20.48 21.57
N LEU A 1016 1.86 -21.18 21.31
CA LEU A 1016 1.87 -22.60 20.95
C LEU A 1016 2.33 -23.51 22.11
N ASN A 1017 1.62 -24.61 22.33
CA ASN A 1017 2.02 -25.69 23.24
C ASN A 1017 2.84 -26.72 22.44
N GLY A 1018 4.10 -26.92 22.77
CA GLY A 1018 4.91 -27.85 21.99
C GLY A 1018 6.31 -28.12 22.49
N LEU A 1019 7.02 -28.91 21.68
CA LEU A 1019 8.42 -29.26 21.87
C LEU A 1019 9.24 -28.80 20.67
N TYR A 1020 10.50 -28.45 20.90
CA TYR A 1020 11.46 -28.09 19.87
C TYR A 1020 12.80 -28.79 20.06
N LEU A 1021 13.56 -28.87 18.97
CA LEU A 1021 14.92 -29.39 18.90
C LEU A 1021 15.74 -28.43 18.04
N LEU A 1022 16.82 -27.88 18.58
CA LEU A 1022 17.76 -27.02 17.83
C LEU A 1022 18.86 -27.88 17.20
N ASN A 1023 19.16 -27.62 15.92
CA ASN A 1023 20.29 -28.23 15.24
C ASN A 1023 20.76 -27.37 14.06
N ASP A 1024 21.82 -26.60 14.28
CA ASP A 1024 22.35 -25.66 13.28
C ASP A 1024 23.03 -26.35 12.09
N GLU A 1025 23.30 -27.66 12.17
CA GLU A 1025 23.95 -28.43 11.09
C GLU A 1025 22.95 -29.00 10.08
N TRP A 1026 21.64 -28.92 10.35
CA TRP A 1026 20.60 -29.43 9.46
C TRP A 1026 20.21 -28.36 8.44
N SER A 1027 20.33 -28.65 7.14
CA SER A 1027 20.04 -27.69 6.07
C SER A 1027 19.21 -28.22 4.90
N ASN A 1028 19.15 -29.55 4.70
CA ASN A 1028 18.35 -30.18 3.65
C ASN A 1028 17.75 -31.51 4.13
N TYR A 1029 16.51 -31.49 4.60
CA TYR A 1029 15.88 -32.62 5.27
C TYR A 1029 14.35 -32.64 5.14
N LYS A 1030 13.77 -33.82 5.30
CA LYS A 1030 12.32 -34.03 5.35
C LYS A 1030 11.88 -34.44 6.75
N VAL A 1031 10.89 -33.73 7.27
CA VAL A 1031 10.20 -34.04 8.52
C VAL A 1031 8.91 -34.77 8.22
N SER A 1032 8.66 -35.89 8.90
CA SER A 1032 7.38 -36.60 8.88
C SER A 1032 6.85 -36.80 10.29
N VAL A 1033 5.61 -36.38 10.53
CA VAL A 1033 4.96 -36.44 11.85
C VAL A 1033 3.67 -37.25 11.76
N GLU A 1034 3.60 -38.34 12.52
CA GLU A 1034 2.36 -39.08 12.74
C GLU A 1034 1.61 -38.44 13.91
N ALA A 1035 0.49 -37.77 13.65
CA ALA A 1035 -0.28 -37.08 14.69
C ALA A 1035 -1.80 -37.29 14.54
N LYS A 1036 -2.56 -36.88 15.56
CA LYS A 1036 -4.02 -36.95 15.60
C LYS A 1036 -4.59 -35.82 16.43
N ARG A 1037 -5.61 -35.13 15.93
CA ARG A 1037 -6.41 -34.18 16.71
C ARG A 1037 -7.44 -34.93 17.56
N ILE A 1038 -7.54 -34.58 18.84
CA ILE A 1038 -8.50 -35.15 19.79
C ILE A 1038 -9.73 -34.25 19.90
N SER A 1039 -9.51 -32.95 20.10
CA SER A 1039 -10.52 -31.91 20.31
C SER A 1039 -9.93 -30.54 20.01
N GLY A 1040 -10.80 -29.54 19.82
CA GLY A 1040 -10.41 -28.15 19.53
C GLY A 1040 -10.56 -27.76 18.06
N GLU A 1041 -10.24 -26.52 17.77
CA GLU A 1041 -10.44 -25.88 16.47
C GLU A 1041 -9.15 -25.81 15.66
N ASP A 1042 -8.00 -25.62 16.33
CA ASP A 1042 -6.68 -25.66 15.71
C ASP A 1042 -6.28 -27.06 15.26
N GLY A 1043 -5.14 -27.18 14.57
CA GLY A 1043 -4.56 -28.46 14.18
C GLY A 1043 -3.11 -28.61 14.63
N PHE A 1044 -2.22 -28.72 13.66
CA PHE A 1044 -0.83 -29.09 13.87
C PHE A 1044 0.08 -27.99 13.37
N TYR A 1045 1.15 -27.71 14.10
CA TYR A 1045 2.20 -26.76 13.72
C TYR A 1045 3.52 -27.53 13.66
N ILE A 1046 4.08 -27.65 12.46
CA ILE A 1046 5.37 -28.34 12.24
C ILE A 1046 6.38 -27.30 11.77
N GLY A 1047 7.32 -26.93 12.63
CA GLY A 1047 8.35 -25.95 12.30
C GLY A 1047 9.64 -26.58 11.79
N VAL A 1048 10.26 -25.91 10.83
CA VAL A 1048 11.54 -26.27 10.21
C VAL A 1048 12.44 -25.03 10.09
N GLY A 1049 13.75 -25.23 9.97
CA GLY A 1049 14.71 -24.13 9.97
C GLY A 1049 14.78 -23.40 11.31
N LEU A 1050 14.50 -24.08 12.43
CA LEU A 1050 14.47 -23.45 13.76
C LEU A 1050 15.90 -23.09 14.22
N MET A 1051 16.17 -21.79 14.34
CA MET A 1051 17.50 -21.29 14.72
C MET A 1051 17.54 -20.63 16.10
N ASP A 1052 16.44 -20.00 16.53
CA ASP A 1052 16.32 -19.39 17.85
C ASP A 1052 14.88 -19.49 18.37
N ILE A 1053 14.75 -19.72 19.68
CA ILE A 1053 13.48 -19.74 20.38
C ILE A 1053 13.67 -19.41 21.87
N THR A 1054 13.15 -18.24 22.25
CA THR A 1054 13.15 -17.69 23.61
C THR A 1054 11.77 -17.06 23.87
N PRO A 1055 11.45 -16.63 25.11
CA PRO A 1055 10.22 -15.88 25.35
C PRO A 1055 10.11 -14.59 24.52
N GLU A 1056 11.25 -14.01 24.12
CA GLU A 1056 11.32 -12.72 23.42
C GLU A 1056 11.66 -12.84 21.91
N ASN A 1057 12.13 -13.99 21.43
CA ASN A 1057 12.62 -14.18 20.06
C ASN A 1057 12.24 -15.54 19.48
N LYS A 1058 11.95 -15.61 18.18
CA LYS A 1058 11.67 -16.86 17.45
C LYS A 1058 12.09 -16.74 15.98
N ASP A 1059 12.82 -17.75 15.49
CA ASP A 1059 13.24 -17.88 14.09
C ASP A 1059 12.89 -19.28 13.56
N VAL A 1060 11.80 -19.40 12.78
CA VAL A 1060 11.29 -20.67 12.26
C VAL A 1060 10.33 -20.47 11.09
N ILE A 1061 10.17 -21.48 10.23
CA ILE A 1061 9.05 -21.58 9.29
C ILE A 1061 8.11 -22.70 9.76
N GLU A 1062 6.88 -22.37 10.10
CA GLU A 1062 5.86 -23.31 10.58
C GLU A 1062 4.90 -23.68 9.47
N TYR A 1063 4.72 -24.98 9.19
CA TYR A 1063 3.53 -25.43 8.48
C TYR A 1063 2.37 -25.54 9.46
N ALA A 1064 1.44 -24.58 9.39
CA ALA A 1064 0.29 -24.44 10.27
C ALA A 1064 -0.96 -25.01 9.60
N ILE A 1065 -1.49 -26.09 10.15
CA ILE A 1065 -2.64 -26.84 9.61
C ILE A 1065 -3.85 -26.59 10.49
N SER A 1066 -4.98 -26.23 9.89
CA SER A 1066 -6.22 -25.85 10.60
C SER A 1066 -6.00 -24.66 11.56
N TYR A 1067 -5.09 -23.74 11.22
CA TYR A 1067 -4.87 -22.49 11.95
C TYR A 1067 -6.17 -21.69 12.03
N GLY A 1068 -6.57 -21.27 13.24
CA GLY A 1068 -7.83 -20.55 13.45
C GLY A 1068 -9.08 -21.37 13.10
N GLY A 1069 -8.93 -22.69 12.91
CA GLY A 1069 -10.00 -23.59 12.52
C GLY A 1069 -10.44 -23.53 11.06
N ASN A 1070 -9.83 -22.69 10.23
CA ASN A 1070 -10.29 -22.45 8.85
C ASN A 1070 -9.17 -22.20 7.81
N ALA A 1071 -7.89 -22.28 8.17
CA ALA A 1071 -6.78 -22.03 7.24
C ALA A 1071 -5.67 -23.08 7.33
N THR A 1072 -4.93 -23.27 6.24
CA THR A 1072 -3.71 -24.07 6.20
C THR A 1072 -2.65 -23.35 5.37
N GLY A 1073 -1.53 -22.99 5.98
CA GLY A 1073 -0.47 -22.23 5.30
C GLY A 1073 0.86 -22.32 6.05
N VAL A 1074 1.78 -21.43 5.71
CA VAL A 1074 3.07 -21.31 6.41
C VAL A 1074 3.13 -20.05 7.24
N LYS A 1075 3.64 -20.11 8.46
CA LYS A 1075 3.97 -18.92 9.27
C LYS A 1075 5.48 -18.76 9.29
N VAL A 1076 5.98 -17.53 9.16
CA VAL A 1076 7.41 -17.26 9.01
C VAL A 1076 7.84 -16.31 10.11
N TYR A 1077 8.74 -16.77 10.96
CA TYR A 1077 9.37 -15.98 12.01
C TYR A 1077 10.84 -15.81 11.66
N LYS A 1078 11.32 -14.56 11.60
CA LYS A 1078 12.69 -14.23 11.19
C LYS A 1078 13.20 -13.02 11.97
N GLN A 1079 14.33 -13.21 12.65
CA GLN A 1079 14.91 -12.26 13.60
C GLN A 1079 13.90 -11.78 14.66
N GLY A 1080 12.99 -12.66 15.10
CA GLY A 1080 11.95 -12.33 16.08
C GLY A 1080 10.76 -11.56 15.55
N ILE A 1081 10.77 -11.25 14.26
CA ILE A 1081 9.65 -10.63 13.55
C ILE A 1081 8.82 -11.76 12.94
N GLU A 1082 7.53 -11.78 13.26
CA GLU A 1082 6.56 -12.57 12.50
C GLU A 1082 6.39 -11.89 11.13
N GLY A 1083 7.11 -12.40 10.14
CA GLY A 1083 7.02 -11.95 8.76
C GLY A 1083 5.60 -12.16 8.24
N TYR A 1084 5.15 -11.29 7.34
CA TYR A 1084 3.81 -11.37 6.75
C TYR A 1084 2.67 -11.26 7.78
N THR A 1085 2.92 -10.69 8.95
CA THR A 1085 1.86 -9.96 9.65
C THR A 1085 1.61 -8.71 8.80
N LEU A 1086 0.47 -8.70 8.12
CA LEU A 1086 0.29 -7.87 6.95
C LEU A 1086 -0.05 -6.38 7.29
N GLY A 1087 0.79 -5.75 8.11
CA GLY A 1087 0.55 -4.40 8.64
C GLY A 1087 -0.58 -4.33 9.68
N ASP A 1088 -0.92 -3.10 10.07
CA ASP A 1088 -1.94 -2.77 11.07
C ASP A 1088 -3.37 -3.21 10.66
N TYR A 1089 -3.57 -3.56 9.38
CA TYR A 1089 -4.86 -3.91 8.77
C TYR A 1089 -4.96 -5.38 8.32
N SER A 1090 -3.93 -6.18 8.54
CA SER A 1090 -3.90 -7.60 8.18
C SER A 1090 -5.03 -8.40 8.80
N SER A 1091 -5.68 -9.26 8.00
CA SER A 1091 -6.55 -10.31 8.53
C SER A 1091 -5.86 -11.66 8.72
N SER A 1092 -4.54 -11.78 8.42
CA SER A 1092 -3.79 -13.04 8.56
C SER A 1092 -2.36 -12.89 9.10
N SER A 1093 -1.82 -13.99 9.61
CA SER A 1093 -0.41 -14.12 10.04
C SER A 1093 0.34 -15.24 9.31
N ALA A 1094 -0.31 -15.87 8.32
CA ALA A 1094 0.32 -16.88 7.47
C ALA A 1094 0.78 -16.24 6.15
N ALA A 1095 1.97 -16.63 5.70
CA ALA A 1095 2.56 -16.25 4.43
C ALA A 1095 1.96 -17.02 3.26
N GLY A 1096 2.15 -16.48 2.06
CA GLY A 1096 1.70 -17.05 0.81
C GLY A 1096 0.25 -16.72 0.47
N ASN A 1097 -0.05 -16.79 -0.82
CA ASN A 1097 -1.35 -16.42 -1.39
C ASN A 1097 -2.46 -17.45 -1.12
N LEU A 1098 -2.14 -18.75 -1.09
CA LEU A 1098 -3.16 -19.81 -1.04
C LEU A 1098 -3.47 -20.38 0.36
N ARG A 1099 -3.16 -19.63 1.43
CA ARG A 1099 -3.31 -20.07 2.84
C ARG A 1099 -4.76 -20.37 3.27
N ALA A 1100 -5.73 -19.61 2.76
CA ALA A 1100 -7.16 -19.85 3.01
C ALA A 1100 -7.79 -20.76 1.95
N ALA A 1101 -7.21 -20.79 0.75
CA ALA A 1101 -7.71 -21.55 -0.39
C ALA A 1101 -7.66 -23.07 -0.16
N ASN A 1102 -6.62 -23.58 0.51
CA ASN A 1102 -6.34 -25.01 0.55
C ASN A 1102 -6.73 -25.70 1.87
N TYR A 1103 -7.57 -25.04 2.68
CA TYR A 1103 -8.01 -25.62 3.93
C TYR A 1103 -8.92 -26.83 3.69
N GLN A 1104 -8.52 -27.98 4.24
CA GLN A 1104 -9.39 -29.15 4.35
C GLN A 1104 -9.63 -29.43 5.83
N PRO A 1105 -10.90 -29.49 6.29
CA PRO A 1105 -11.22 -29.74 7.69
C PRO A 1105 -10.58 -31.01 8.24
N LEU A 1106 -9.97 -30.90 9.41
CA LEU A 1106 -9.43 -32.05 10.13
C LEU A 1106 -10.54 -32.80 10.87
N GLU A 1107 -10.55 -34.12 10.79
CA GLU A 1107 -11.44 -34.97 11.56
C GLU A 1107 -10.83 -35.34 12.92
N ASN A 1108 -11.57 -35.07 14.00
CA ASN A 1108 -11.16 -35.50 15.33
C ASN A 1108 -11.13 -37.03 15.40
N GLY A 1109 -10.05 -37.58 15.95
CA GLY A 1109 -9.85 -39.02 16.03
C GLY A 1109 -9.10 -39.64 14.85
N THR A 1110 -8.93 -38.91 13.74
CA THR A 1110 -8.26 -39.39 12.53
C THR A 1110 -6.75 -39.22 12.62
N ASN A 1111 -6.00 -40.21 12.15
CA ASN A 1111 -4.54 -40.15 12.14
C ASN A 1111 -4.09 -39.48 10.85
N TYR A 1112 -3.22 -38.48 10.99
CA TYR A 1112 -2.60 -37.77 9.90
C TYR A 1112 -1.09 -38.04 9.88
N THR A 1113 -0.54 -38.14 8.68
CA THR A 1113 0.89 -38.05 8.43
C THR A 1113 1.14 -36.69 7.81
N ILE A 1114 1.87 -35.83 8.50
CA ILE A 1114 2.23 -34.49 8.06
C ILE A 1114 3.66 -34.52 7.54
N THR A 1115 3.90 -33.93 6.38
CA THR A 1115 5.22 -33.87 5.75
C THR A 1115 5.60 -32.43 5.49
N VAL A 1116 6.78 -32.04 5.99
CA VAL A 1116 7.45 -30.77 5.65
C VAL A 1116 8.83 -31.12 5.09
N ASN A 1117 9.02 -30.93 3.80
CA ASN A 1117 10.28 -31.16 3.12
C ASN A 1117 11.04 -29.84 3.00
N TYR A 1118 12.05 -29.64 3.85
CA TYR A 1118 12.89 -28.45 3.92
C TYR A 1118 14.13 -28.65 3.06
N GLY A 1119 14.09 -28.14 1.83
CA GLY A 1119 15.13 -28.23 0.81
C GLY A 1119 14.68 -29.00 -0.44
N GLY A 1120 13.80 -30.00 -0.31
CA GLY A 1120 13.40 -30.82 -1.47
C GLY A 1120 14.60 -31.55 -2.11
N ASP A 1121 14.49 -31.86 -3.40
CA ASP A 1121 15.56 -32.58 -4.12
C ASP A 1121 16.74 -31.66 -4.49
N THR A 1122 16.52 -30.35 -4.53
CA THR A 1122 17.48 -29.35 -5.01
C THR A 1122 18.15 -28.56 -3.88
N GLY A 1123 17.64 -28.64 -2.65
CA GLY A 1123 17.99 -27.77 -1.53
C GLY A 1123 17.28 -26.41 -1.55
N LYS A 1124 16.37 -26.17 -2.50
CA LYS A 1124 15.75 -24.85 -2.76
C LYS A 1124 14.22 -24.83 -2.62
N ASN A 1125 13.59 -25.93 -2.23
CA ASN A 1125 12.14 -26.02 -2.12
C ASN A 1125 11.69 -26.21 -0.67
N LEU A 1126 10.55 -25.62 -0.31
CA LEU A 1126 9.82 -25.92 0.91
C LEU A 1126 8.49 -26.55 0.51
N ILE A 1127 8.38 -27.87 0.70
CA ILE A 1127 7.21 -28.65 0.24
C ILE A 1127 6.42 -29.15 1.44
N CYS A 1128 5.17 -28.71 1.55
CA CYS A 1128 4.29 -28.97 2.70
C CYS A 1128 3.04 -29.74 2.29
N SER A 1129 2.69 -30.79 3.04
CA SER A 1129 1.46 -31.56 2.83
C SER A 1129 1.06 -32.39 4.05
N TYR A 1130 -0.18 -32.88 4.08
CA TYR A 1130 -0.62 -33.90 5.03
C TYR A 1130 -1.60 -34.89 4.40
N THR A 1131 -1.69 -36.10 4.96
CA THR A 1131 -2.61 -37.14 4.48
C THR A 1131 -3.17 -37.98 5.64
N ASP A 1132 -4.42 -38.43 5.52
CA ASP A 1132 -5.04 -39.42 6.41
C ASP A 1132 -4.86 -40.88 5.91
N GLY A 1133 -4.12 -41.06 4.80
CA GLY A 1133 -3.91 -42.33 4.10
C GLY A 1133 -4.97 -42.66 3.05
N ARG A 1134 -6.03 -41.84 2.92
CA ARG A 1134 -7.03 -41.93 1.84
C ARG A 1134 -6.99 -40.70 0.96
N ASN A 1135 -6.92 -39.52 1.57
CA ASN A 1135 -6.86 -38.22 0.92
C ASN A 1135 -5.57 -37.52 1.31
N THR A 1136 -5.00 -36.76 0.38
CA THR A 1136 -3.84 -35.88 0.61
C THR A 1136 -4.30 -34.44 0.43
N SER A 1137 -3.81 -33.54 1.27
CA SER A 1137 -4.00 -32.11 1.10
C SER A 1137 -3.43 -31.62 -0.23
N LYS A 1138 -3.71 -30.37 -0.62
CA LYS A 1138 -2.88 -29.72 -1.65
C LYS A 1138 -1.42 -29.75 -1.19
N ILE A 1139 -0.53 -30.07 -2.12
CA ILE A 1139 0.92 -29.94 -1.93
C ILE A 1139 1.25 -28.47 -2.19
N LEU A 1140 1.80 -27.81 -1.18
CA LEU A 1140 2.27 -26.43 -1.30
C LEU A 1140 3.77 -26.48 -1.56
N ASP A 1141 4.21 -25.96 -2.69
CA ASP A 1141 5.64 -25.88 -3.07
C ASP A 1141 6.07 -24.41 -3.14
N TYR A 1142 6.98 -24.06 -2.24
CA TYR A 1142 7.49 -22.71 -2.07
C TYR A 1142 8.99 -22.65 -2.32
N LYS A 1143 9.48 -21.48 -2.69
CA LYS A 1143 10.91 -21.20 -2.79
C LYS A 1143 11.51 -21.12 -1.38
N LEU A 1144 12.58 -21.87 -1.14
CA LEU A 1144 13.32 -21.84 0.12
C LEU A 1144 14.62 -21.08 -0.05
N GLU A 1145 14.73 -19.94 0.62
CA GLU A 1145 15.93 -19.12 0.69
C GLU A 1145 16.19 -18.66 2.12
N ALA A 1146 17.45 -18.38 2.41
CA ALA A 1146 17.82 -17.80 3.69
C ALA A 1146 17.44 -16.31 3.72
N TYR A 1147 16.81 -15.87 4.81
CA TYR A 1147 16.43 -14.47 4.96
C TYR A 1147 17.67 -13.59 5.10
N ASN A 1148 17.84 -12.66 4.17
CA ASN A 1148 18.97 -11.72 4.13
C ASN A 1148 18.49 -10.27 4.25
N ARG A 1149 18.61 -9.70 5.45
CA ARG A 1149 18.38 -8.27 5.71
C ARG A 1149 19.66 -7.43 5.64
N GLU A 1150 20.84 -8.07 5.62
CA GLU A 1150 22.12 -7.37 5.66
C GLU A 1150 22.38 -6.60 4.36
N VAL A 1151 22.14 -7.22 3.20
CA VAL A 1151 22.20 -6.54 1.90
C VAL A 1151 21.13 -7.18 1.01
N PHE A 1152 20.02 -6.49 0.80
CA PHE A 1152 19.03 -6.94 -0.18
C PHE A 1152 19.67 -6.84 -1.57
N HIS A 1153 19.47 -7.86 -2.39
CA HIS A 1153 20.10 -7.89 -3.70
C HIS A 1153 19.34 -8.74 -4.69
N SER A 1154 19.46 -8.35 -5.95
CA SER A 1154 19.06 -9.13 -7.11
C SER A 1154 20.12 -9.00 -8.19
N VAL A 1155 20.29 -10.06 -8.98
CA VAL A 1155 21.27 -10.11 -10.06
C VAL A 1155 20.59 -10.61 -11.32
N THR A 1156 20.58 -9.75 -12.33
CA THR A 1156 20.03 -10.09 -13.64
C THR A 1156 21.09 -9.96 -14.73
N LYS A 1157 20.92 -10.72 -15.80
CA LYS A 1157 21.85 -10.80 -16.92
C LYS A 1157 21.08 -10.75 -18.23
N ASP A 1158 21.66 -10.11 -19.23
CA ASP A 1158 21.27 -10.22 -20.63
C ASP A 1158 22.47 -10.71 -21.47
N ALA A 1159 22.35 -10.66 -22.81
CA ALA A 1159 23.42 -11.09 -23.70
C ALA A 1159 24.73 -10.27 -23.59
N GLY A 1160 24.65 -9.00 -23.17
CA GLY A 1160 25.77 -8.07 -23.13
C GLY A 1160 26.21 -7.66 -21.72
N HIS A 1161 25.34 -7.77 -20.71
CA HIS A 1161 25.58 -7.20 -19.39
C HIS A 1161 25.13 -8.09 -18.24
N VAL A 1162 25.74 -7.87 -17.09
CA VAL A 1162 25.22 -8.29 -15.78
C VAL A 1162 24.96 -7.06 -14.93
N TYR A 1163 23.76 -6.99 -14.35
CA TYR A 1163 23.30 -5.93 -13.48
C TYR A 1163 23.15 -6.48 -12.05
N VAL A 1164 23.86 -5.87 -11.11
CA VAL A 1164 23.84 -6.27 -9.69
C VAL A 1164 23.25 -5.12 -8.90
N LYS A 1165 22.06 -5.32 -8.33
CA LYS A 1165 21.42 -4.33 -7.45
C LYS A 1165 21.70 -4.69 -6.00
N LEU A 1166 22.13 -3.71 -5.22
CA LEU A 1166 22.51 -3.87 -3.81
C LEU A 1166 21.87 -2.73 -3.02
N VAL A 1167 21.04 -3.09 -2.05
CA VAL A 1167 20.31 -2.13 -1.21
C VAL A 1167 20.82 -2.23 0.22
N ASN A 1168 21.28 -1.10 0.75
CA ASN A 1168 21.64 -0.95 2.14
C ASN A 1168 20.62 -0.07 2.85
N ALA A 1169 19.71 -0.71 3.61
CA ALA A 1169 18.68 0.00 4.37
C ALA A 1169 19.18 0.58 5.70
N ASP A 1170 20.37 0.20 6.15
CA ASP A 1170 20.88 0.58 7.46
C ASP A 1170 21.60 1.94 7.42
N SER A 1171 21.72 2.56 8.60
CA SER A 1171 22.37 3.86 8.82
C SER A 1171 23.90 3.79 8.84
N VAL A 1172 24.50 2.68 8.42
CA VAL A 1172 25.95 2.49 8.36
C VAL A 1172 26.39 1.97 7.01
N ASP A 1173 27.59 2.39 6.59
CA ASP A 1173 28.19 1.89 5.35
C ASP A 1173 28.53 0.40 5.46
N LYS A 1174 28.34 -0.32 4.35
CA LYS A 1174 28.63 -1.75 4.24
C LYS A 1174 29.65 -2.00 3.13
N SER A 1175 30.85 -2.45 3.51
CA SER A 1175 31.85 -2.92 2.56
C SER A 1175 31.52 -4.34 2.11
N THR A 1176 31.25 -4.50 0.82
CA THR A 1176 30.70 -5.72 0.23
C THR A 1176 31.56 -6.19 -0.92
N ARG A 1177 32.00 -7.44 -0.87
CA ARG A 1177 32.68 -8.10 -1.99
C ARG A 1177 31.65 -8.69 -2.94
N ILE A 1178 31.77 -8.39 -4.22
CA ILE A 1178 31.07 -9.08 -5.30
C ILE A 1178 32.06 -10.07 -5.92
N SER A 1179 31.76 -11.36 -5.81
CA SER A 1179 32.58 -12.45 -6.35
C SER A 1179 31.90 -13.04 -7.58
N LEU A 1180 32.66 -13.22 -8.66
CA LEU A 1180 32.14 -13.73 -9.92
C LEU A 1180 32.61 -15.18 -10.11
N GLN A 1181 31.67 -16.11 -10.23
CA GLN A 1181 31.92 -17.51 -10.60
C GLN A 1181 31.35 -17.78 -11.98
N ASP A 1182 32.15 -18.43 -12.82
CA ASP A 1182 31.78 -18.82 -14.19
C ASP A 1182 31.20 -17.68 -15.04
N LEU A 1183 31.64 -16.45 -14.75
CA LEU A 1183 31.23 -15.22 -15.42
C LEU A 1183 32.45 -14.37 -15.72
N LYS A 1184 32.65 -14.02 -17.00
CA LYS A 1184 33.73 -13.14 -17.44
C LYS A 1184 33.16 -11.79 -17.84
N VAL A 1185 33.68 -10.74 -17.23
CA VAL A 1185 33.26 -9.36 -17.48
C VAL A 1185 34.48 -8.47 -17.76
N ASP A 1186 34.24 -7.30 -18.34
CA ASP A 1186 35.27 -6.30 -18.55
C ASP A 1186 35.91 -5.86 -17.21
N ALA A 1187 37.16 -5.40 -17.27
CA ALA A 1187 37.88 -4.92 -16.09
C ALA A 1187 37.36 -3.57 -15.59
N SER A 1188 36.53 -2.87 -16.37
CA SER A 1188 35.79 -1.68 -15.95
C SER A 1188 34.29 -1.98 -15.80
N ALA A 1189 33.67 -1.39 -14.77
CA ALA A 1189 32.23 -1.41 -14.54
C ALA A 1189 31.74 -0.05 -14.06
N ARG A 1190 30.44 0.18 -14.22
CA ARG A 1190 29.78 1.40 -13.74
C ARG A 1190 29.03 1.09 -12.45
N LEU A 1191 29.29 1.87 -11.40
CA LEU A 1191 28.54 1.82 -10.15
C LEU A 1191 27.70 3.10 -10.04
N ILE A 1192 26.39 2.93 -9.99
CA ILE A 1192 25.43 4.01 -9.82
C ILE A 1192 24.86 3.92 -8.41
N THR A 1193 24.96 4.99 -7.62
CA THR A 1193 24.52 5.02 -6.22
C THR A 1193 23.52 6.16 -6.00
N LEU A 1194 22.35 5.82 -5.46
CA LEU A 1194 21.40 6.77 -4.87
C LEU A 1194 21.56 6.73 -3.35
N THR A 1195 21.87 7.87 -2.74
CA THR A 1195 22.02 8.04 -1.29
C THR A 1195 21.91 9.54 -0.93
N GLY A 1196 21.95 9.88 0.35
CA GLY A 1196 21.85 11.25 0.85
C GLY A 1196 22.45 11.41 2.24
N GLU A 1197 22.58 12.65 2.69
CA GLU A 1197 23.02 12.94 4.06
C GLU A 1197 21.97 12.46 5.09
N ASP A 1198 22.42 12.08 6.29
CA ASP A 1198 21.57 11.51 7.37
C ASP A 1198 20.32 12.35 7.67
N HIS A 1199 20.46 13.67 7.72
CA HIS A 1199 19.34 14.59 7.99
C HIS A 1199 18.30 14.67 6.86
N LEU A 1200 18.61 14.15 5.66
CA LEU A 1200 17.70 14.09 4.51
C LEU A 1200 16.93 12.76 4.43
N VAL A 1201 17.39 11.70 5.12
CA VAL A 1201 16.90 10.33 4.94
C VAL A 1201 15.39 10.21 5.13
N HIS A 1202 14.88 10.83 6.20
CA HIS A 1202 13.47 10.80 6.59
C HIS A 1202 12.73 12.11 6.26
N MET A 1203 13.33 13.03 5.49
CA MET A 1203 12.71 14.30 5.10
C MET A 1203 11.60 14.05 4.07
N PRO A 1204 10.31 14.32 4.38
CA PRO A 1204 9.24 14.13 3.41
C PRO A 1204 9.40 15.05 2.20
N ASN A 1205 9.17 14.51 1.00
CA ASN A 1205 9.30 15.24 -0.26
C ASN A 1205 10.67 15.95 -0.37
N VAL A 1206 11.73 15.17 -0.13
CA VAL A 1206 13.11 15.67 0.02
C VAL A 1206 13.63 16.38 -1.24
N ASN A 1207 13.17 15.94 -2.42
CA ASN A 1207 13.41 16.62 -3.69
C ASN A 1207 12.25 17.54 -4.02
N GLN A 1208 12.56 18.78 -4.39
CA GLN A 1208 11.57 19.83 -4.65
C GLN A 1208 11.88 20.56 -5.95
N LYS A 1209 10.93 21.40 -6.42
CA LYS A 1209 11.11 22.26 -7.59
C LYS A 1209 12.43 23.05 -7.48
N ASN A 1210 13.31 22.87 -8.46
CA ASN A 1210 14.65 23.48 -8.56
C ASN A 1210 15.65 23.07 -7.45
N ASP A 1211 15.36 22.06 -6.62
CA ASP A 1211 16.22 21.61 -5.50
C ASP A 1211 16.08 20.09 -5.29
N GLU A 1212 16.62 19.30 -6.22
CA GLU A 1212 16.73 17.84 -6.09
C GLU A 1212 18.03 17.46 -5.36
N LYS A 1213 17.92 17.19 -4.05
CA LYS A 1213 19.08 16.91 -3.17
C LYS A 1213 19.56 15.47 -3.24
N VAL A 1214 18.65 14.55 -3.56
CA VAL A 1214 18.88 13.10 -3.57
C VAL A 1214 18.70 12.62 -5.00
N ILE A 1215 19.83 12.48 -5.71
CA ILE A 1215 19.90 12.04 -7.11
C ILE A 1215 20.96 10.94 -7.27
N PRO A 1216 20.83 10.03 -8.25
CA PRO A 1216 21.84 9.01 -8.52
C PRO A 1216 23.17 9.63 -8.95
N GLN A 1217 24.28 9.07 -8.47
CA GLN A 1217 25.63 9.42 -8.90
C GLN A 1217 26.31 8.20 -9.51
N GLU A 1218 26.91 8.39 -10.69
CA GLU A 1218 27.65 7.34 -11.39
C GLU A 1218 29.17 7.50 -11.19
N GLN A 1219 29.85 6.38 -10.98
CA GLN A 1219 31.31 6.30 -10.96
C GLN A 1219 31.80 5.04 -11.68
N GLU A 1220 32.95 5.15 -12.34
CA GLU A 1220 33.65 4.00 -12.92
C GLU A 1220 34.46 3.29 -11.82
N ILE A 1221 34.36 1.96 -11.75
CA ILE A 1221 35.14 1.13 -10.83
C ILE A 1221 35.92 0.06 -11.58
N THR A 1222 37.11 -0.26 -11.09
CA THR A 1222 37.95 -1.32 -11.66
C THR A 1222 37.69 -2.64 -10.94
N LEU A 1223 37.40 -3.69 -11.70
CA LEU A 1223 37.31 -5.05 -11.19
C LEU A 1223 38.68 -5.73 -11.25
N SER A 1224 38.89 -6.66 -10.30
CA SER A 1224 39.84 -7.74 -10.54
C SER A 1224 39.15 -8.85 -11.35
N ASP A 1225 39.91 -9.68 -12.07
CA ASP A 1225 39.40 -10.75 -12.95
C ASP A 1225 38.31 -11.65 -12.32
N THR A 1226 38.21 -11.72 -10.98
CA THR A 1226 37.27 -12.60 -10.27
C THR A 1226 36.43 -11.91 -9.18
N SER A 1227 36.65 -10.62 -8.88
CA SER A 1227 35.88 -9.93 -7.83
C SER A 1227 36.06 -8.41 -7.82
N VAL A 1228 35.14 -7.70 -7.15
CA VAL A 1228 35.27 -6.28 -6.81
C VAL A 1228 34.78 -6.04 -5.38
N VAL A 1229 35.33 -5.05 -4.69
CA VAL A 1229 34.82 -4.61 -3.38
C VAL A 1229 34.17 -3.25 -3.56
N VAL A 1230 32.89 -3.16 -3.23
CA VAL A 1230 32.10 -1.93 -3.28
C VAL A 1230 31.77 -1.49 -1.85
N ASN A 1231 31.73 -0.18 -1.62
CA ASN A 1231 31.27 0.37 -0.36
C ASN A 1231 29.85 0.90 -0.55
N LEU A 1232 28.87 0.23 0.06
CA LEU A 1232 27.48 0.64 0.03
C LEU A 1232 27.28 1.70 1.12
N ALA A 1233 26.97 2.94 0.76
CA ALA A 1233 26.72 4.00 1.74
C ALA A 1233 25.53 3.65 2.64
N ALA A 1234 25.45 4.25 3.82
CA ALA A 1234 24.22 4.24 4.63
C ALA A 1234 23.00 4.67 3.80
N HIS A 1235 21.84 4.03 3.99
CA HIS A 1235 20.60 4.31 3.25
C HIS A 1235 20.81 4.51 1.75
N SER A 1236 21.22 3.44 1.05
CA SER A 1236 21.58 3.54 -0.37
C SER A 1236 21.02 2.42 -1.24
N VAL A 1237 20.78 2.78 -2.51
CA VAL A 1237 20.49 1.86 -3.61
C VAL A 1237 21.66 1.94 -4.58
N ASN A 1238 22.23 0.79 -4.93
CA ASN A 1238 23.43 0.70 -5.74
C ASN A 1238 23.20 -0.25 -6.90
N VAL A 1239 23.53 0.18 -8.12
CA VAL A 1239 23.48 -0.65 -9.33
C VAL A 1239 24.88 -0.74 -9.93
N LEU A 1240 25.43 -1.95 -9.95
CA LEU A 1240 26.69 -2.25 -10.63
C LEU A 1240 26.38 -2.86 -12.00
N VAL A 1241 26.83 -2.19 -13.06
CA VAL A 1241 26.66 -2.61 -14.46
C VAL A 1241 28.00 -3.10 -14.99
N MET A 1242 28.06 -4.38 -15.37
CA MET A 1242 29.27 -5.05 -15.87
C MET A 1242 29.03 -5.54 -17.30
N GLU A 1243 29.95 -5.25 -18.23
CA GLU A 1243 29.90 -5.77 -19.60
C GLU A 1243 30.44 -7.20 -19.66
N ILE A 1244 29.76 -8.11 -20.35
CA ILE A 1244 30.17 -9.51 -20.51
C ILE A 1244 31.20 -9.63 -21.64
N LEU A 1245 32.31 -10.32 -21.36
CA LEU A 1245 33.32 -10.64 -22.36
C LEU A 1245 32.97 -11.97 -23.07
N ASN A 1246 32.83 -11.89 -24.39
CA ASN A 1246 32.62 -13.05 -25.27
C ASN A 1246 33.83 -14.01 -25.33
#